data_AF-A0A5N0ECT6-F1
#
_entry.id   AF-A0A5N0ECT6-F1
#
_cell.length_a   1.000
_cell.length_b   1.000
_cell.length_c   1.000
_cell.angle_alpha   90.00
_cell.angle_beta   90.00
_cell.angle_gamma   90.00
#
_symmetry.space_group_name_H-M   'P 1'
#
loop_
_entity.id
_entity.type
_entity.pdbx_description
1 polymer ?
#
loop_
_entity_poly.entity_id
_entity_poly.type
_entity_poly.pdbx_seq_one_letter_code
_entity_poly.pdbx_strand_id
1 'polypeptide(L)'
;MASPATKLVKDIEPLSAPQRRRAIATVALRLAGTGELTALLTDLAGRGRYERVLSIHLAAIAADRDHLVGQLDSAGQEFVSRAVVALVRLGVEPRLLVERLPRMAHRTRRVLYRAVGRRAHDPGLADALLPEVRRLFGDAEAARILPYCSTRLVTEYLPEFAYAAPNWQTLARRHTEAVLDYLTDLATQAGESDWPELWPRIATGSSTFAIHDPDRLLALAAQAVTHQQIYGLGAIAGRLARHDPEAVVELILHPSGRGNCLAGRAVFTALRELPDDRLIAVCAAYSSYHRRQFLHSLPPSRRTELVRQVFIRPGVDAALVDLDALDSLPRHDRATLARELLSRQGGSADRRIRERLIARLSWEEAEPVLHESIRRPTADERVEAYPLLVVAAVGSRDPDVVGTLLESLRRLRNEQDPVRRTALQAVTEIPPTLLRPAHLPALEILATDALQARDRSSMTTGAIGTLARTLLVHGARIDDPACTESALRLIESLAAQASSIPLRDVDRNLPRGAEHRLFAALHRRLDSDAIRDEWTLTLALANGLNKRAWKVGALQQLLLRACGARNDSVIHTAVDLVLANPITRDEHLAVLLNRDRSMISLTRVQHVIATRRTDLLDLVLNGATPGRFIAPKVRLVPEFSAGFDGWTPRQIELYARALTGLIRSKDSSLWEKTWAVRRLGRLPGSFARLVGYTDHAELTVAEAALTALGRSADAEAAIGVLGRYVDSDRARVAVSGIASRARSIAPDRLAGALTPLLDSPKITSLKEGVRLLAALHVPQALATIRAIWDRPNQHRDVKRAVVFACRWLLDHDEAWQILADATQDPAVAGEALNLAPALLAIPQRRRMAELVREMAGGTDVQLATEAMRVLSAWQRWAPADTGDMLVRRLADLGEAGLWRQAARVLVGGAFRAEVPAAVDRLLAAEDVVLPGRDLPARQRLSTLLESLEQAAARSEAARATAVAVAERLSGETQWRRFAIDLLLAQIRWADTASSVRAIQQACGLARGAMVVYPAEQLRTRLARTGQMVDADTMTTVARDLSTDVDSATALAALALIAQCGNHFGWTPTWVELLARMRTHGQSNVRVMAHEIFTVAE
;
A
#
# COMPACT_ATOMS: atom_id res chain seq x y z
N MET A 1 -29.80 -55.44 -9.42
CA MET A 1 -28.92 -54.52 -10.18
C MET A 1 -28.57 -53.34 -9.28
N ALA A 2 -27.31 -52.88 -9.26
CA ALA A 2 -26.94 -51.72 -8.44
C ALA A 2 -27.66 -50.45 -8.95
N SER A 3 -28.18 -49.61 -8.04
CA SER A 3 -28.79 -48.32 -8.40
C SER A 3 -27.84 -47.45 -9.25
N PRO A 4 -28.34 -46.64 -10.19
CA PRO A 4 -27.52 -45.76 -11.04
C PRO A 4 -26.53 -44.88 -10.27
N ALA A 5 -26.91 -44.37 -9.09
CA ALA A 5 -26.02 -43.58 -8.24
C ALA A 5 -24.83 -44.41 -7.70
N THR A 6 -25.08 -45.65 -7.25
CA THR A 6 -23.99 -46.55 -6.78
C THR A 6 -23.01 -46.88 -7.90
N LYS A 7 -23.52 -47.11 -9.12
CA LYS A 7 -22.66 -47.32 -10.29
C LYS A 7 -21.80 -46.10 -10.57
N LEU A 8 -22.40 -44.91 -10.65
CA LEU A 8 -21.67 -43.67 -10.91
C LEU A 8 -20.58 -43.42 -9.86
N VAL A 9 -20.90 -43.53 -8.56
CA VAL A 9 -19.93 -43.30 -7.49
C VAL A 9 -18.75 -44.28 -7.59
N LYS A 10 -19.01 -45.56 -7.87
CA LYS A 10 -17.98 -46.59 -8.03
C LYS A 10 -17.07 -46.33 -9.23
N ASP A 11 -17.63 -45.89 -10.36
CA ASP A 11 -16.88 -45.63 -11.59
C ASP A 11 -15.94 -44.41 -11.45
N ILE A 12 -16.36 -43.39 -10.68
CA ILE A 12 -15.62 -42.13 -10.54
C ILE A 12 -14.64 -42.12 -9.34
N GLU A 13 -14.82 -43.02 -8.38
CA GLU A 13 -13.98 -43.12 -7.18
C GLU A 13 -12.47 -43.25 -7.47
N PRO A 14 -12.02 -44.17 -8.36
CA PRO A 14 -10.58 -44.39 -8.59
C PRO A 14 -9.89 -43.28 -9.41
N LEU A 15 -10.66 -42.34 -9.98
CA LEU A 15 -10.14 -41.30 -10.87
C LEU A 15 -9.45 -40.16 -10.09
N SER A 16 -8.45 -39.54 -10.72
CA SER A 16 -7.88 -38.26 -10.24
C SER A 16 -8.94 -37.14 -10.28
N ALA A 17 -8.80 -36.10 -9.47
CA ALA A 17 -9.79 -35.02 -9.39
C ALA A 17 -10.11 -34.37 -10.77
N PRO A 18 -9.14 -34.10 -11.67
CA PRO A 18 -9.45 -33.64 -13.03
C PRO A 18 -10.23 -34.66 -13.87
N GLN A 19 -9.86 -35.94 -13.83
CA GLN A 19 -10.56 -37.01 -14.56
C GLN A 19 -11.99 -37.20 -14.03
N ARG A 20 -12.16 -37.16 -12.71
CA ARG A 20 -13.47 -37.25 -12.04
C ARG A 20 -14.42 -36.15 -12.49
N ARG A 21 -13.95 -34.90 -12.51
CA ARG A 21 -14.75 -33.75 -12.98
C ARG A 21 -15.18 -33.91 -14.43
N ARG A 22 -14.30 -34.42 -15.31
CA ARG A 22 -14.65 -34.72 -16.70
C ARG A 22 -15.71 -35.82 -16.78
N ALA A 23 -15.54 -36.92 -16.05
CA ALA A 23 -16.51 -38.02 -16.03
C ALA A 23 -17.89 -37.57 -15.55
N ILE A 24 -17.96 -36.77 -14.48
CA ILE A 24 -19.21 -36.17 -13.97
C ILE A 24 -19.86 -35.31 -15.06
N ALA A 25 -19.09 -34.46 -15.74
CA ALA A 25 -19.60 -33.61 -16.81
C ALA A 25 -20.13 -34.44 -17.99
N THR A 26 -19.42 -35.48 -18.42
CA THR A 26 -19.88 -36.39 -19.48
C THR A 26 -21.20 -37.06 -19.11
N VAL A 27 -21.35 -37.53 -17.87
CA VAL A 27 -22.59 -38.18 -17.41
C VAL A 27 -23.75 -37.19 -17.34
N ALA A 28 -23.53 -35.99 -16.79
CA ALA A 28 -24.55 -34.95 -16.73
C ALA A 28 -25.05 -34.55 -18.14
N LEU A 29 -24.13 -34.31 -19.08
CA LEU A 29 -24.48 -33.91 -20.44
C LEU A 29 -25.21 -35.03 -21.20
N ARG A 30 -24.86 -36.29 -20.98
CA ARG A 30 -25.53 -37.43 -21.61
C ARG A 30 -26.96 -37.62 -21.14
N LEU A 31 -27.24 -37.38 -19.86
CA LEU A 31 -28.56 -37.59 -19.24
C LEU A 31 -29.42 -36.31 -19.22
N ALA A 32 -28.91 -35.18 -19.73
CA ALA A 32 -29.63 -33.91 -19.71
C ALA A 32 -31.01 -34.03 -20.38
N GLY A 33 -32.06 -33.60 -19.69
CA GLY A 33 -33.45 -33.61 -20.19
C GLY A 33 -34.17 -34.97 -20.11
N THR A 34 -33.57 -36.02 -19.54
CA THR A 34 -34.22 -37.34 -19.40
C THR A 34 -34.75 -37.57 -17.98
N GLY A 35 -35.81 -38.38 -17.84
CA GLY A 35 -36.31 -38.79 -16.52
C GLY A 35 -35.32 -39.62 -15.69
N GLU A 36 -34.34 -40.25 -16.36
CA GLU A 36 -33.24 -40.96 -15.70
C GLU A 36 -32.33 -40.01 -14.90
N LEU A 37 -32.13 -38.76 -15.37
CA LEU A 37 -31.40 -37.75 -14.61
C LEU A 37 -32.13 -37.41 -13.32
N THR A 38 -33.44 -37.16 -13.37
CA THR A 38 -34.23 -36.83 -12.18
C THR A 38 -34.17 -37.95 -11.14
N ALA A 39 -34.28 -39.21 -11.58
CA ALA A 39 -34.13 -40.37 -10.68
C ALA A 39 -32.73 -40.44 -10.06
N LEU A 40 -31.67 -40.22 -10.85
CA LEU A 40 -30.28 -40.20 -10.39
C LEU A 40 -30.02 -39.06 -9.39
N LEU A 41 -30.52 -37.85 -9.67
CA LEU A 41 -30.37 -36.68 -8.81
C LEU A 41 -31.07 -36.87 -7.47
N THR A 42 -32.28 -37.43 -7.48
CA THR A 42 -33.06 -37.74 -6.28
C THR A 42 -32.37 -38.80 -5.42
N ASP A 43 -31.92 -39.90 -6.03
CA ASP A 43 -31.18 -40.96 -5.35
C ASP A 43 -29.87 -40.42 -4.73
N LEU A 44 -29.09 -39.61 -5.46
CA LEU A 44 -27.88 -38.98 -4.94
C LEU A 44 -28.17 -37.99 -3.80
N ALA A 45 -29.24 -37.20 -3.89
CA ALA A 45 -29.59 -36.20 -2.88
C ALA A 45 -30.11 -36.82 -1.57
N GLY A 46 -30.72 -38.00 -1.62
CA GLY A 46 -31.18 -38.77 -0.46
C GLY A 46 -30.08 -39.51 0.31
N ARG A 47 -28.83 -39.48 -0.19
CA ARG A 47 -27.66 -40.14 0.42
C ARG A 47 -26.85 -39.17 1.31
N GLY A 48 -25.56 -39.40 1.43
CA GLY A 48 -24.65 -38.60 2.26
C GLY A 48 -24.28 -37.25 1.66
N ARG A 49 -23.47 -36.48 2.41
CA ARG A 49 -23.00 -35.15 1.99
C ARG A 49 -22.33 -35.17 0.61
N TYR A 50 -21.49 -36.17 0.33
CA TYR A 50 -20.70 -36.24 -0.89
C TYR A 50 -21.59 -36.43 -2.12
N GLU A 51 -22.50 -37.40 -2.07
CA GLU A 51 -23.47 -37.71 -3.12
C GLU A 51 -24.41 -36.52 -3.36
N ARG A 52 -24.85 -35.83 -2.31
CA ARG A 52 -25.67 -34.64 -2.44
C ARG A 52 -24.93 -33.48 -3.13
N VAL A 53 -23.64 -33.26 -2.82
CA VAL A 53 -22.82 -32.27 -3.55
C VAL A 53 -22.66 -32.68 -5.02
N LEU A 54 -22.50 -33.97 -5.33
CA LEU A 54 -22.47 -34.46 -6.70
C LEU A 54 -23.80 -34.20 -7.42
N SER A 55 -24.94 -34.41 -6.76
CA SER A 55 -26.26 -34.13 -7.35
C SER A 55 -26.38 -32.66 -7.77
N ILE A 56 -25.94 -31.72 -6.93
CA ILE A 56 -25.96 -30.28 -7.25
C ILE A 56 -25.02 -29.96 -8.42
N HIS A 57 -23.86 -30.62 -8.48
CA HIS A 57 -22.91 -30.43 -9.58
C HIS A 57 -23.46 -30.97 -10.90
N LEU A 58 -24.03 -32.18 -10.90
CA LEU A 58 -24.69 -32.78 -12.06
C LEU A 58 -25.84 -31.88 -12.55
N ALA A 59 -26.73 -31.46 -11.64
CA ALA A 59 -27.84 -30.56 -11.95
C ALA A 59 -27.35 -29.22 -12.52
N ALA A 60 -26.27 -28.64 -11.97
CA ALA A 60 -25.68 -27.41 -12.48
C ALA A 60 -25.10 -27.56 -13.91
N ILE A 61 -24.55 -28.73 -14.26
CA ILE A 61 -24.03 -29.00 -15.60
C ILE A 61 -25.17 -29.30 -16.58
N ALA A 62 -26.16 -30.09 -16.17
CA ALA A 62 -27.32 -30.47 -16.98
C ALA A 62 -28.39 -29.37 -17.06
N ALA A 63 -28.19 -28.23 -16.37
CA ALA A 63 -29.15 -27.14 -16.25
C ALA A 63 -30.53 -27.53 -15.66
N ASP A 64 -30.57 -28.54 -14.78
CA ASP A 64 -31.79 -28.97 -14.07
C ASP A 64 -32.13 -27.98 -12.96
N ARG A 65 -33.09 -27.08 -13.24
CA ARG A 65 -33.48 -25.99 -12.35
C ARG A 65 -34.31 -26.48 -11.17
N ASP A 66 -35.22 -27.42 -11.39
CA ASP A 66 -36.15 -27.89 -10.37
C ASP A 66 -35.40 -28.56 -9.21
N HIS A 67 -34.41 -29.40 -9.53
CA HIS A 67 -33.56 -30.00 -8.50
C HIS A 67 -32.81 -28.94 -7.69
N LEU A 68 -32.24 -27.93 -8.37
CA LEU A 68 -31.50 -26.85 -7.70
C LEU A 68 -32.41 -25.97 -6.83
N VAL A 69 -33.62 -25.67 -7.28
CA VAL A 69 -34.63 -24.95 -6.49
C VAL A 69 -34.97 -25.75 -5.23
N GLY A 70 -35.18 -27.06 -5.35
CA GLY A 70 -35.41 -27.94 -4.19
C GLY A 70 -34.26 -27.95 -3.17
N GLN A 71 -33.03 -27.65 -3.58
CA GLN A 71 -31.90 -27.52 -2.65
C GLN A 71 -31.87 -26.19 -1.86
N LEU A 72 -32.65 -25.18 -2.26
CA LEU A 72 -32.74 -23.91 -1.54
C LEU A 72 -33.43 -24.04 -0.17
N ASP A 73 -34.27 -25.07 0.00
CA ASP A 73 -34.94 -25.41 1.27
C ASP A 73 -34.10 -26.31 2.19
N SER A 74 -32.87 -26.61 1.81
CA SER A 74 -32.02 -27.48 2.62
C SER A 74 -31.69 -26.84 3.97
N ALA A 75 -31.82 -27.62 5.05
CA ALA A 75 -31.32 -27.24 6.37
C ALA A 75 -29.80 -26.94 6.35
N GLY A 76 -29.05 -27.60 5.45
CA GLY A 76 -27.61 -27.39 5.28
C GLY A 76 -27.29 -26.21 4.36
N GLN A 77 -26.83 -25.10 4.94
CA GLN A 77 -26.51 -23.86 4.22
C GLN A 77 -25.39 -24.00 3.17
N GLU A 78 -24.56 -25.04 3.26
CA GLU A 78 -23.61 -25.38 2.19
C GLU A 78 -24.33 -25.72 0.88
N PHE A 79 -25.39 -26.52 0.94
CA PHE A 79 -26.15 -26.94 -0.22
C PHE A 79 -26.90 -25.77 -0.83
N VAL A 80 -27.51 -24.92 0.01
CA VAL A 80 -28.13 -23.66 -0.41
C VAL A 80 -27.11 -22.76 -1.13
N SER A 81 -25.92 -22.58 -0.57
CA SER A 81 -24.86 -21.76 -1.19
C SER A 81 -24.44 -22.30 -2.57
N ARG A 82 -24.31 -23.61 -2.73
CA ARG A 82 -23.95 -24.24 -4.01
C ARG A 82 -25.08 -24.13 -5.04
N ALA A 83 -26.33 -24.35 -4.60
CA ALA A 83 -27.51 -24.22 -5.44
C ALA A 83 -27.73 -22.79 -5.91
N VAL A 84 -27.59 -21.80 -5.02
CA VAL A 84 -27.64 -20.36 -5.37
C VAL A 84 -26.61 -20.02 -6.44
N VAL A 85 -25.36 -20.46 -6.29
CA VAL A 85 -24.33 -20.19 -7.31
C VAL A 85 -24.69 -20.80 -8.66
N ALA A 86 -25.26 -22.01 -8.68
CA ALA A 86 -25.70 -22.66 -9.90
C ALA A 86 -26.89 -21.94 -10.54
N LEU A 87 -27.95 -21.65 -9.77
CA LEU A 87 -29.15 -20.96 -10.24
C LEU A 87 -28.84 -19.57 -10.80
N VAL A 88 -28.01 -18.78 -10.10
CA VAL A 88 -27.58 -17.48 -10.60
C VAL A 88 -26.82 -17.60 -11.91
N ARG A 89 -25.97 -18.62 -12.08
CA ARG A 89 -25.26 -18.87 -13.36
C ARG A 89 -26.20 -19.28 -14.49
N LEU A 90 -27.25 -20.05 -14.19
CA LEU A 90 -28.21 -20.55 -15.17
C LEU A 90 -29.31 -19.54 -15.53
N GLY A 91 -29.40 -18.41 -14.82
CA GLY A 91 -30.49 -17.44 -14.92
C GLY A 91 -31.72 -17.93 -14.16
N VAL A 92 -31.97 -17.33 -13.00
CA VAL A 92 -33.09 -17.66 -12.11
C VAL A 92 -34.06 -16.50 -12.06
N GLU A 93 -35.36 -16.80 -11.92
CA GLU A 93 -36.37 -15.78 -11.66
C GLU A 93 -36.06 -15.06 -10.34
N PRO A 94 -35.99 -13.71 -10.31
CA PRO A 94 -35.59 -12.99 -9.10
C PRO A 94 -36.45 -13.29 -7.87
N ARG A 95 -37.76 -13.43 -8.07
CA ARG A 95 -38.74 -13.70 -7.01
C ARG A 95 -38.38 -14.93 -6.16
N LEU A 96 -37.89 -15.98 -6.81
CA LEU A 96 -37.51 -17.26 -6.19
C LEU A 96 -36.42 -17.10 -5.13
N LEU A 97 -35.44 -16.21 -5.35
CA LEU A 97 -34.38 -15.93 -4.37
C LEU A 97 -34.80 -14.88 -3.34
N VAL A 98 -35.59 -13.89 -3.75
CA VAL A 98 -36.12 -12.84 -2.86
C VAL A 98 -36.98 -13.44 -1.75
N GLU A 99 -37.91 -14.34 -2.06
CA GLU A 99 -38.80 -14.96 -1.07
C GLU A 99 -38.05 -15.80 -0.02
N ARG A 100 -36.85 -16.29 -0.35
CA ARG A 100 -36.01 -17.11 0.54
C ARG A 100 -34.94 -16.34 1.28
N LEU A 101 -34.76 -15.07 0.93
CA LEU A 101 -33.77 -14.19 1.52
C LEU A 101 -33.82 -14.13 3.07
N PRO A 102 -35.01 -14.08 3.73
CA PRO A 102 -35.09 -14.06 5.20
C PRO A 102 -34.48 -15.29 5.88
N ARG A 103 -34.47 -16.45 5.20
CA ARG A 103 -33.95 -17.73 5.71
C ARG A 103 -32.49 -18.00 5.28
N MET A 104 -31.90 -17.13 4.47
CA MET A 104 -30.51 -17.28 4.05
C MET A 104 -29.56 -16.77 5.13
N ALA A 105 -28.63 -17.62 5.56
CA ALA A 105 -27.54 -17.19 6.45
C ALA A 105 -26.69 -16.10 5.80
N HIS A 106 -26.10 -15.21 6.61
CA HIS A 106 -25.26 -14.11 6.11
C HIS A 106 -24.13 -14.58 5.17
N ARG A 107 -23.49 -15.74 5.42
CA ARG A 107 -22.48 -16.29 4.49
C ARG A 107 -23.09 -16.70 3.14
N THR A 108 -24.28 -17.29 3.14
CA THR A 108 -25.02 -17.67 1.93
C THR A 108 -25.35 -16.43 1.12
N ARG A 109 -25.84 -15.35 1.76
CA ARG A 109 -26.10 -14.07 1.10
C ARG A 109 -24.83 -13.44 0.51
N ARG A 110 -23.71 -13.48 1.21
CA ARG A 110 -22.41 -13.04 0.65
C ARG A 110 -21.97 -13.87 -0.56
N VAL A 111 -22.30 -15.16 -0.61
CA VAL A 111 -22.06 -16.01 -1.78
C VAL A 111 -23.00 -15.62 -2.92
N LEU A 112 -24.28 -15.36 -2.63
CA LEU A 112 -25.26 -14.83 -3.58
C LEU A 112 -24.75 -13.55 -4.25
N TYR A 113 -24.36 -12.53 -3.48
CA TYR A 113 -23.90 -11.25 -4.06
C TYR A 113 -22.67 -11.41 -4.94
N ARG A 114 -21.74 -12.31 -4.57
CA ARG A 114 -20.59 -12.65 -5.41
C ARG A 114 -20.98 -13.39 -6.68
N ALA A 115 -22.01 -14.24 -6.62
CA ALA A 115 -22.54 -14.93 -7.79
C ALA A 115 -23.21 -13.93 -8.75
N VAL A 116 -24.03 -13.03 -8.22
CA VAL A 116 -24.67 -11.93 -8.98
C VAL A 116 -23.59 -11.06 -9.65
N GLY A 117 -22.55 -10.66 -8.90
CA GLY A 117 -21.44 -9.91 -9.45
C GLY A 117 -20.69 -10.60 -10.61
N ARG A 118 -20.73 -11.94 -10.71
CA ARG A 118 -20.15 -12.67 -11.85
C ARG A 118 -21.05 -12.68 -13.09
N ARG A 119 -22.36 -12.45 -12.95
CA ARG A 119 -23.35 -12.35 -14.05
C ARG A 119 -23.72 -10.88 -14.29
N ALA A 120 -22.69 -10.06 -14.52
CA ALA A 120 -22.78 -8.60 -14.55
C ALA A 120 -23.74 -7.99 -15.59
N HIS A 121 -24.12 -8.75 -16.62
CA HIS A 121 -24.84 -8.22 -17.78
C HIS A 121 -26.37 -8.21 -17.63
N ASP A 122 -26.90 -8.78 -16.56
CA ASP A 122 -28.34 -8.87 -16.28
C ASP A 122 -28.63 -8.29 -14.88
N PRO A 123 -29.02 -7.01 -14.78
CA PRO A 123 -29.23 -6.34 -13.50
C PRO A 123 -30.54 -6.77 -12.82
N GLY A 124 -31.46 -7.44 -13.52
CA GLY A 124 -32.82 -7.68 -13.00
C GLY A 124 -32.88 -8.40 -11.65
N LEU A 125 -31.97 -9.34 -11.41
CA LEU A 125 -31.86 -10.01 -10.11
C LEU A 125 -31.28 -9.09 -9.02
N ALA A 126 -30.28 -8.26 -9.34
CA ALA A 126 -29.71 -7.32 -8.38
C ALA A 126 -30.72 -6.22 -8.00
N ASP A 127 -31.43 -5.70 -9.00
CA ASP A 127 -32.48 -4.69 -8.85
C ASP A 127 -33.61 -5.17 -7.94
N ALA A 128 -34.05 -6.42 -8.11
CA ALA A 128 -35.08 -7.02 -7.25
C ALA A 128 -34.59 -7.35 -5.83
N LEU A 129 -33.30 -7.67 -5.66
CA LEU A 129 -32.73 -7.97 -4.34
C LEU A 129 -32.47 -6.71 -3.51
N LEU A 130 -32.09 -5.59 -4.13
CA LEU A 130 -31.66 -4.38 -3.43
C LEU A 130 -32.67 -3.86 -2.38
N PRO A 131 -33.96 -3.61 -2.70
CA PRO A 131 -34.90 -3.06 -1.72
C PRO A 131 -35.17 -4.03 -0.56
N GLU A 132 -35.27 -5.33 -0.84
CA GLU A 132 -35.53 -6.33 0.20
C GLU A 132 -34.32 -6.56 1.10
N VAL A 133 -33.10 -6.52 0.54
CA VAL A 133 -31.87 -6.60 1.35
C VAL A 133 -31.73 -5.37 2.25
N ARG A 134 -32.06 -4.17 1.72
CA ARG A 134 -32.08 -2.95 2.52
C ARG A 134 -33.04 -3.08 3.69
N ARG A 135 -34.29 -3.47 3.41
CA ARG A 135 -35.35 -3.62 4.41
C ARG A 135 -35.03 -4.66 5.49
N LEU A 136 -34.40 -5.78 5.12
CA LEU A 136 -34.16 -6.90 6.03
C LEU A 136 -32.81 -6.83 6.77
N PHE A 137 -31.78 -6.28 6.15
CA PHE A 137 -30.40 -6.35 6.65
C PHE A 137 -29.63 -5.03 6.59
N GLY A 138 -30.32 -3.93 6.31
CA GLY A 138 -29.79 -2.57 6.35
C GLY A 138 -28.91 -2.18 5.16
N ASP A 139 -28.58 -0.89 5.15
CA ASP A 139 -27.86 -0.22 4.06
C ASP A 139 -26.46 -0.81 3.82
N ALA A 140 -25.76 -1.26 4.86
CA ALA A 140 -24.43 -1.85 4.75
C ALA A 140 -24.41 -3.15 3.93
N GLU A 141 -25.49 -3.92 3.97
CA GLU A 141 -25.62 -5.11 3.15
C GLU A 141 -26.14 -4.78 1.74
N ALA A 142 -27.11 -3.86 1.63
CA ALA A 142 -27.65 -3.39 0.35
C ALA A 142 -26.57 -2.75 -0.55
N ALA A 143 -25.69 -1.93 0.03
CA ALA A 143 -24.57 -1.29 -0.68
C ALA A 143 -23.58 -2.27 -1.32
N ARG A 144 -23.56 -3.55 -0.90
CA ARG A 144 -22.75 -4.61 -1.54
C ARG A 144 -23.32 -5.07 -2.89
N ILE A 145 -24.62 -4.86 -3.11
CA ILE A 145 -25.36 -5.26 -4.30
C ILE A 145 -25.40 -4.12 -5.30
N LEU A 146 -25.42 -2.87 -4.82
CA LEU A 146 -25.50 -1.66 -5.62
C LEU A 146 -24.62 -1.67 -6.91
N PRO A 147 -23.34 -2.10 -6.89
CA PRO A 147 -22.53 -2.13 -8.11
C PRO A 147 -23.01 -3.09 -9.21
N TYR A 148 -24.02 -3.90 -8.94
CA TYR A 148 -24.56 -4.91 -9.85
C TYR A 148 -25.98 -4.59 -10.30
N CYS A 149 -26.57 -3.50 -9.80
CA CYS A 149 -27.88 -3.01 -10.19
C CYS A 149 -27.82 -2.25 -11.53
N SER A 150 -28.97 -1.88 -12.07
CA SER A 150 -29.08 -0.99 -13.22
C SER A 150 -28.58 0.42 -12.89
N THR A 151 -28.07 1.14 -13.88
CA THR A 151 -27.59 2.53 -13.70
C THR A 151 -28.66 3.43 -13.09
N ARG A 152 -29.94 3.24 -13.44
CA ARG A 152 -31.07 3.97 -12.84
C ARG A 152 -31.11 3.83 -11.31
N LEU A 153 -31.06 2.59 -10.80
CA LEU A 153 -31.05 2.35 -9.36
C LEU A 153 -29.75 2.82 -8.71
N VAL A 154 -28.62 2.74 -9.40
CA VAL A 154 -27.36 3.28 -8.88
C VAL A 154 -27.46 4.79 -8.69
N THR A 155 -27.95 5.53 -9.69
CA THR A 155 -28.14 6.99 -9.58
C THR A 155 -29.10 7.35 -8.44
N GLU A 156 -30.18 6.58 -8.28
CA GLU A 156 -31.18 6.78 -7.21
C GLU A 156 -30.61 6.52 -5.81
N TYR A 157 -29.95 5.37 -5.59
CA TYR A 157 -29.53 4.92 -4.25
C TYR A 157 -28.09 5.29 -3.86
N LEU A 158 -27.23 5.68 -4.81
CA LEU A 158 -25.83 6.03 -4.50
C LEU A 158 -25.71 7.17 -3.48
N PRO A 159 -26.48 8.28 -3.57
CA PRO A 159 -26.42 9.34 -2.56
C PRO A 159 -26.72 8.84 -1.15
N GLU A 160 -27.64 7.89 -1.01
CA GLU A 160 -28.01 7.29 0.27
C GLU A 160 -26.96 6.29 0.77
N PHE A 161 -26.40 5.46 -0.12
CA PHE A 161 -25.47 4.36 0.23
C PHE A 161 -23.99 4.72 0.17
N ALA A 162 -23.61 5.92 -0.27
CA ALA A 162 -22.21 6.31 -0.44
C ALA A 162 -21.35 6.09 0.82
N TYR A 163 -21.94 6.26 2.01
CA TYR A 163 -21.27 6.02 3.30
C TYR A 163 -21.03 4.53 3.58
N ALA A 164 -21.92 3.66 3.07
CA ALA A 164 -21.91 2.21 3.29
C ALA A 164 -21.20 1.43 2.16
N ALA A 165 -20.89 2.09 1.05
CA ALA A 165 -20.32 1.48 -0.15
C ALA A 165 -18.97 0.79 0.15
N PRO A 166 -18.89 -0.55 0.04
CA PRO A 166 -17.72 -1.30 0.48
C PRO A 166 -16.60 -1.35 -0.58
N ASN A 167 -16.89 -0.99 -1.84
CA ASN A 167 -15.94 -1.08 -2.95
C ASN A 167 -16.27 -0.06 -4.05
N TRP A 168 -15.81 1.18 -3.85
CA TRP A 168 -15.91 2.27 -4.83
C TRP A 168 -15.29 1.93 -6.19
N GLN A 169 -14.24 1.11 -6.23
CA GLN A 169 -13.58 0.73 -7.48
C GLN A 169 -14.49 -0.10 -8.39
N THR A 170 -15.26 -1.02 -7.81
CA THR A 170 -16.20 -1.85 -8.58
C THR A 170 -17.39 -1.02 -9.07
N LEU A 171 -17.88 -0.09 -8.24
CA LEU A 171 -18.94 0.82 -8.60
C LEU A 171 -18.51 1.75 -9.75
N ALA A 172 -17.37 2.42 -9.59
CA ALA A 172 -16.78 3.30 -10.61
C ALA A 172 -16.55 2.55 -11.93
N ARG A 173 -16.05 1.31 -11.90
CA ARG A 173 -15.80 0.52 -13.12
C ARG A 173 -17.07 0.13 -13.88
N ARG A 174 -18.22 0.00 -13.19
CA ARG A 174 -19.47 -0.49 -13.79
C ARG A 174 -20.45 0.62 -14.12
N HIS A 175 -20.45 1.69 -13.34
CA HIS A 175 -21.34 2.84 -13.47
C HIS A 175 -20.51 4.12 -13.52
N THR A 176 -19.55 4.18 -14.44
CA THR A 176 -18.56 5.26 -14.50
C THR A 176 -19.20 6.64 -14.50
N GLU A 177 -20.16 6.86 -15.38
CA GLU A 177 -20.83 8.15 -15.57
C GLU A 177 -21.63 8.55 -14.32
N ALA A 178 -22.54 7.70 -13.85
CA ALA A 178 -23.34 7.97 -12.64
C ALA A 178 -22.48 8.24 -11.38
N VAL A 179 -21.33 7.56 -11.25
CA VAL A 179 -20.39 7.81 -10.15
C VAL A 179 -19.65 9.12 -10.34
N LEU A 180 -19.21 9.45 -11.56
CA LEU A 180 -18.57 10.73 -11.85
C LEU A 180 -19.53 11.90 -11.64
N ASP A 181 -20.79 11.77 -12.07
CA ASP A 181 -21.85 12.75 -11.82
C ASP A 181 -22.01 13.02 -10.33
N TYR A 182 -22.23 11.96 -9.56
CA TYR A 182 -22.35 12.07 -8.12
C TYR A 182 -21.13 12.72 -7.46
N LEU A 183 -19.91 12.34 -7.85
CA LEU A 183 -18.69 12.88 -7.26
C LEU A 183 -18.43 14.34 -7.68
N THR A 184 -18.78 14.73 -8.90
CA THR A 184 -18.69 16.12 -9.36
C THR A 184 -19.72 17.01 -8.67
N ASP A 185 -20.96 16.56 -8.52
CA ASP A 185 -21.99 17.31 -7.79
C ASP A 185 -21.58 17.54 -6.34
N LEU A 186 -20.99 16.53 -5.69
CA LEU A 186 -20.41 16.69 -4.37
C LEU A 186 -19.23 17.66 -4.35
N ALA A 187 -18.35 17.62 -5.34
CA ALA A 187 -17.18 18.51 -5.43
C ALA A 187 -17.61 19.99 -5.61
N THR A 188 -18.63 20.26 -6.42
CA THR A 188 -19.17 21.62 -6.62
C THR A 188 -19.69 22.26 -5.34
N GLN A 189 -20.20 21.44 -4.42
CA GLN A 189 -20.75 21.89 -3.12
C GLN A 189 -19.74 21.72 -1.97
N ALA A 190 -18.55 21.16 -2.23
CA ALA A 190 -17.57 20.82 -1.21
C ALA A 190 -16.83 22.05 -0.69
N GLY A 191 -16.82 22.22 0.62
CA GLY A 191 -15.89 23.12 1.29
C GLY A 191 -14.53 22.45 1.52
N GLU A 192 -13.57 23.22 2.03
CA GLU A 192 -12.22 22.73 2.36
C GLU A 192 -12.25 21.45 3.22
N SER A 193 -13.19 21.33 4.16
CA SER A 193 -13.28 20.20 5.08
C SER A 193 -13.85 18.91 4.48
N ASP A 194 -14.50 18.96 3.32
CA ASP A 194 -15.12 17.78 2.70
C ASP A 194 -14.11 16.97 1.87
N TRP A 195 -13.07 17.65 1.38
CA TRP A 195 -12.04 17.10 0.51
C TRP A 195 -11.33 15.84 1.05
N PRO A 196 -10.94 15.76 2.34
CA PRO A 196 -10.34 14.55 2.90
C PRO A 196 -11.20 13.29 2.79
N GLU A 197 -12.54 13.41 2.81
CA GLU A 197 -13.46 12.28 2.62
C GLU A 197 -13.74 12.03 1.13
N LEU A 198 -13.84 13.11 0.33
CA LEU A 198 -14.21 13.05 -1.08
C LEU A 198 -13.08 12.48 -1.97
N TRP A 199 -11.84 12.93 -1.78
CA TRP A 199 -10.73 12.56 -2.67
C TRP A 199 -10.39 11.08 -2.69
N PRO A 200 -10.34 10.35 -1.56
CA PRO A 200 -10.16 8.91 -1.59
C PRO A 200 -11.20 8.17 -2.46
N ARG A 201 -12.44 8.68 -2.55
CA ARG A 201 -13.50 8.11 -3.41
C ARG A 201 -13.19 8.34 -4.89
N ILE A 202 -12.79 9.57 -5.26
CA ILE A 202 -12.34 9.93 -6.61
C ILE A 202 -11.12 9.10 -7.03
N ALA A 203 -10.09 9.09 -6.18
CA ALA A 203 -8.82 8.39 -6.44
C ALA A 203 -9.01 6.88 -6.64
N THR A 204 -9.95 6.26 -5.93
CA THR A 204 -10.28 4.82 -6.06
C THR A 204 -10.82 4.47 -7.45
N GLY A 205 -11.54 5.39 -8.11
CA GLY A 205 -12.07 5.22 -9.46
C GLY A 205 -11.18 5.77 -10.58
N SER A 206 -10.08 6.45 -10.23
CA SER A 206 -9.22 7.21 -11.17
C SER A 206 -8.81 6.45 -12.43
N SER A 207 -8.48 5.16 -12.33
CA SER A 207 -8.10 4.33 -13.47
C SER A 207 -9.20 4.17 -14.51
N THR A 208 -10.45 4.09 -14.06
CA THR A 208 -11.62 4.04 -14.93
C THR A 208 -11.93 5.45 -15.45
N PHE A 209 -11.96 6.45 -14.58
CA PHE A 209 -12.27 7.83 -14.97
C PHE A 209 -11.31 8.36 -16.05
N ALA A 210 -10.01 8.11 -15.90
CA ALA A 210 -9.01 8.49 -16.90
C ALA A 210 -9.12 7.75 -18.25
N ILE A 211 -9.94 6.70 -18.37
CA ILE A 211 -10.26 6.06 -19.66
C ILE A 211 -11.50 6.70 -20.30
N HIS A 212 -12.49 7.03 -19.48
CA HIS A 212 -13.79 7.49 -19.96
C HIS A 212 -13.89 9.00 -20.12
N ASP A 213 -13.42 9.76 -19.14
CA ASP A 213 -13.49 11.23 -19.08
C ASP A 213 -12.29 11.79 -18.30
N PRO A 214 -11.11 11.90 -18.94
CA PRO A 214 -9.90 12.44 -18.32
C PRO A 214 -10.01 13.93 -17.97
N ASP A 215 -10.77 14.72 -18.73
CA ASP A 215 -10.93 16.17 -18.49
C ASP A 215 -11.66 16.42 -17.17
N ARG A 216 -12.75 15.69 -16.92
CA ARG A 216 -13.48 15.79 -15.65
C ARG A 216 -12.64 15.34 -14.46
N LEU A 217 -11.79 14.31 -14.63
CA LEU A 217 -10.86 13.90 -13.58
C LEU A 217 -9.79 14.98 -13.31
N LEU A 218 -9.27 15.64 -14.34
CA LEU A 218 -8.33 16.75 -14.21
C LEU A 218 -8.99 17.96 -13.52
N ALA A 219 -10.24 18.29 -13.87
CA ALA A 219 -10.99 19.35 -13.20
C ALA A 219 -11.21 19.06 -11.70
N LEU A 220 -11.57 17.81 -11.35
CA LEU A 220 -11.66 17.39 -9.95
C LEU A 220 -10.31 17.47 -9.22
N ALA A 221 -9.21 17.11 -9.89
CA ALA A 221 -7.86 17.23 -9.33
C ALA A 221 -7.45 18.71 -9.14
N ALA A 222 -7.83 19.60 -10.05
CA ALA A 222 -7.55 21.03 -9.98
C ALA A 222 -8.28 21.70 -8.79
N GLN A 223 -9.49 21.26 -8.47
CA GLN A 223 -10.17 21.69 -7.25
C GLN A 223 -9.54 21.06 -5.98
N ALA A 224 -9.21 19.76 -6.03
CA ALA A 224 -8.65 19.05 -4.88
C ALA A 224 -7.28 19.57 -4.45
N VAL A 225 -6.40 19.93 -5.40
CA VAL A 225 -5.02 20.39 -5.13
C VAL A 225 -4.98 21.72 -4.35
N THR A 226 -6.07 22.50 -4.40
CA THR A 226 -6.26 23.71 -3.59
C THR A 226 -6.43 23.39 -2.10
N HIS A 227 -6.83 22.16 -1.74
CA HIS A 227 -7.14 21.77 -0.35
C HIS A 227 -6.26 20.62 0.19
N GLN A 228 -5.80 19.69 -0.64
CA GLN A 228 -5.03 18.52 -0.20
C GLN A 228 -4.10 17.95 -1.28
N GLN A 229 -3.26 16.99 -0.88
CA GLN A 229 -2.39 16.23 -1.79
C GLN A 229 -3.20 15.28 -2.68
N ILE A 230 -2.95 15.30 -3.99
CA ILE A 230 -3.69 14.49 -4.99
C ILE A 230 -3.11 13.08 -5.17
N TYR A 231 -2.90 12.37 -4.06
CA TYR A 231 -2.40 10.99 -4.08
C TYR A 231 -3.37 10.02 -4.75
N GLY A 232 -2.84 8.94 -5.32
CA GLY A 232 -3.64 7.88 -5.97
C GLY A 232 -3.72 7.98 -7.49
N LEU A 233 -3.24 9.07 -8.10
CA LEU A 233 -3.16 9.20 -9.56
C LEU A 233 -1.87 8.62 -10.17
N GLY A 234 -0.90 8.16 -9.37
CA GLY A 234 0.43 7.77 -9.87
C GLY A 234 0.41 6.70 -10.98
N ALA A 235 -0.50 5.73 -10.93
CA ALA A 235 -0.63 4.69 -11.94
C ALA A 235 -1.16 5.20 -13.31
N ILE A 236 -1.80 6.37 -13.32
CA ILE A 236 -2.44 6.96 -14.51
C ILE A 236 -1.89 8.34 -14.89
N ALA A 237 -1.02 8.93 -14.07
CA ALA A 237 -0.52 10.29 -14.27
C ALA A 237 0.10 10.47 -15.67
N GLY A 238 0.84 9.47 -16.17
CA GLY A 238 1.39 9.51 -17.53
C GLY A 238 0.37 9.30 -18.66
N ARG A 239 -0.87 8.86 -18.36
CA ARG A 239 -1.98 8.92 -19.32
C ARG A 239 -2.58 10.33 -19.31
N LEU A 240 -2.84 10.89 -18.14
CA LEU A 240 -3.35 12.26 -18.01
C LEU A 240 -2.42 13.28 -18.67
N ALA A 241 -1.12 13.18 -18.44
CA ALA A 241 -0.13 14.08 -19.05
C ALA A 241 -0.03 13.94 -20.58
N ARG A 242 -0.41 12.79 -21.15
CA ARG A 242 -0.49 12.62 -22.62
C ARG A 242 -1.80 13.13 -23.20
N HIS A 243 -2.85 13.20 -22.39
CA HIS A 243 -4.15 13.74 -22.76
C HIS A 243 -4.09 15.28 -22.75
N ASP A 244 -3.65 15.86 -21.63
CA ASP A 244 -3.44 17.29 -21.46
C ASP A 244 -2.16 17.52 -20.62
N PRO A 245 -1.01 17.83 -21.27
CA PRO A 245 0.23 18.09 -20.55
C PRO A 245 0.18 19.40 -19.76
N GLU A 246 -0.50 20.44 -20.25
CA GLU A 246 -0.53 21.74 -19.58
C GLU A 246 -1.36 21.67 -18.30
N ALA A 247 -2.54 21.03 -18.33
CA ALA A 247 -3.34 20.84 -17.12
C ALA A 247 -2.57 20.06 -16.04
N VAL A 248 -1.77 19.05 -16.41
CA VAL A 248 -0.93 18.32 -15.46
C VAL A 248 0.22 19.18 -14.93
N VAL A 249 0.83 20.03 -15.76
CA VAL A 249 1.85 20.98 -15.29
C VAL A 249 1.26 21.98 -14.32
N GLU A 250 0.07 22.51 -14.58
CA GLU A 250 -0.61 23.41 -13.63
C GLU A 250 -0.90 22.73 -12.29
N LEU A 251 -1.22 21.43 -12.28
CA LEU A 251 -1.32 20.68 -11.03
C LEU A 251 0.03 20.56 -10.31
N ILE A 252 1.11 20.25 -11.04
CA ILE A 252 2.47 20.10 -10.48
C ILE A 252 2.98 21.43 -9.91
N LEU A 253 2.81 22.52 -10.67
CA LEU A 253 3.24 23.87 -10.34
C LEU A 253 2.25 24.62 -9.45
N HIS A 254 1.14 23.99 -9.06
CA HIS A 254 0.14 24.63 -8.23
C HIS A 254 0.80 25.23 -6.97
N PRO A 255 0.56 26.50 -6.61
CA PRO A 255 1.27 27.21 -5.54
C PRO A 255 1.17 26.59 -4.14
N SER A 256 0.31 25.58 -3.95
CA SER A 256 0.22 24.80 -2.71
C SER A 256 1.26 23.68 -2.61
N GLY A 257 1.94 23.32 -3.71
CA GLY A 257 2.92 22.23 -3.78
C GLY A 257 2.28 20.84 -3.66
N ARG A 258 0.94 20.77 -3.67
CA ARG A 258 0.17 19.55 -3.41
C ARG A 258 0.01 18.62 -4.63
N GLY A 259 0.48 19.05 -5.80
CA GLY A 259 0.51 18.23 -7.02
C GLY A 259 1.89 17.69 -7.41
N ASN A 260 2.95 18.03 -6.66
CA ASN A 260 4.32 17.57 -6.96
C ASN A 260 4.51 16.03 -6.85
N CYS A 261 3.49 15.33 -6.33
CA CYS A 261 3.45 13.87 -6.31
C CYS A 261 3.21 13.23 -7.70
N LEU A 262 2.80 14.02 -8.70
CA LEU A 262 2.61 13.57 -10.08
C LEU A 262 3.95 13.39 -10.79
N ALA A 263 4.66 12.32 -10.46
CA ALA A 263 5.99 12.02 -11.00
C ALA A 263 6.07 10.61 -11.61
N GLY A 264 7.11 10.38 -12.41
CA GLY A 264 7.47 9.05 -12.92
C GLY A 264 7.67 9.04 -14.43
N ARG A 265 8.31 7.97 -14.93
CA ARG A 265 8.78 7.87 -16.32
C ARG A 265 7.70 8.21 -17.35
N ALA A 266 6.46 7.76 -17.15
CA ALA A 266 5.38 8.01 -18.11
C ALA A 266 4.93 9.48 -18.13
N VAL A 267 4.91 10.16 -16.97
CA VAL A 267 4.65 11.61 -16.89
C VAL A 267 5.78 12.36 -17.56
N PHE A 268 7.02 12.06 -17.17
CA PHE A 268 8.20 12.77 -17.70
C PHE A 268 8.32 12.63 -19.22
N THR A 269 8.02 11.45 -19.75
CA THR A 269 7.98 11.22 -21.21
C THR A 269 6.92 12.06 -21.91
N ALA A 270 5.76 12.26 -21.28
CA ALA A 270 4.67 13.05 -21.85
C ALA A 270 4.96 14.55 -21.84
N LEU A 271 5.66 15.04 -20.81
CA LEU A 271 5.97 16.46 -20.65
C LEU A 271 7.18 16.93 -21.48
N ARG A 272 8.01 16.02 -22.01
CA ARG A 272 9.32 16.34 -22.60
C ARG A 272 9.29 17.27 -23.83
N GLU A 273 8.14 17.44 -24.47
CA GLU A 273 7.96 18.28 -25.66
C GLU A 273 7.51 19.72 -25.30
N LEU A 274 7.23 20.00 -24.02
CA LEU A 274 6.86 21.35 -23.57
C LEU A 274 8.01 22.34 -23.77
N PRO A 275 7.75 23.66 -23.85
CA PRO A 275 8.77 24.72 -23.89
C PRO A 275 9.79 24.65 -22.72
N ASP A 276 11.02 25.11 -22.96
CA ASP A 276 12.14 24.98 -21.99
C ASP A 276 11.85 25.69 -20.65
N ASP A 277 11.19 26.84 -20.67
CA ASP A 277 10.75 27.59 -19.49
C ASP A 277 9.82 26.75 -18.60
N ARG A 278 8.88 26.01 -19.21
CA ARG A 278 7.97 25.10 -18.50
C ARG A 278 8.72 23.89 -17.93
N LEU A 279 9.66 23.32 -18.67
CA LEU A 279 10.48 22.20 -18.18
C LEU A 279 11.36 22.61 -16.99
N ILE A 280 11.92 23.82 -17.02
CA ILE A 280 12.72 24.38 -15.92
C ILE A 280 11.87 24.54 -14.67
N ALA A 281 10.67 25.13 -14.80
CA ALA A 281 9.73 25.29 -13.69
C ALA A 281 9.33 23.94 -13.08
N VAL A 282 8.95 22.96 -13.92
CA VAL A 282 8.58 21.60 -13.46
C VAL A 282 9.74 20.91 -12.76
N CYS A 283 10.95 21.02 -13.30
CA CYS A 283 12.13 20.44 -12.66
C CYS A 283 12.39 21.10 -11.31
N ALA A 284 12.32 22.42 -11.22
CA ALA A 284 12.50 23.15 -9.96
C ALA A 284 11.48 22.74 -8.88
N ALA A 285 10.23 22.45 -9.26
CA ALA A 285 9.17 22.04 -8.34
C ALA A 285 9.36 20.63 -7.72
N TYR A 286 10.14 19.75 -8.36
CA TYR A 286 10.36 18.39 -7.87
C TYR A 286 11.40 18.29 -6.75
N SER A 287 11.35 17.20 -5.98
CA SER A 287 12.42 16.81 -5.05
C SER A 287 13.70 16.40 -5.80
N SER A 288 14.85 16.42 -5.11
CA SER A 288 16.15 16.05 -5.70
C SER A 288 16.15 14.68 -6.42
N TYR A 289 15.42 13.71 -5.87
CA TYR A 289 15.26 12.39 -6.47
C TYR A 289 14.52 12.44 -7.82
N HIS A 290 13.37 13.13 -7.88
CA HIS A 290 12.58 13.22 -9.10
C HIS A 290 13.20 14.15 -10.14
N ARG A 291 13.94 15.20 -9.72
CA ARG A 291 14.68 16.11 -10.61
C ARG A 291 15.63 15.37 -11.55
N ARG A 292 16.46 14.48 -11.01
CA ARG A 292 17.40 13.68 -11.83
C ARG A 292 16.69 12.75 -12.81
N GLN A 293 15.63 12.09 -12.36
CA GLN A 293 14.85 11.20 -13.25
C GLN A 293 14.16 11.97 -14.38
N PHE A 294 13.66 13.17 -14.08
CA PHE A 294 13.08 14.06 -15.08
C PHE A 294 14.15 14.51 -16.10
N LEU A 295 15.32 14.97 -15.64
CA LEU A 295 16.43 15.35 -16.50
C LEU A 295 16.85 14.22 -17.46
N HIS A 296 16.98 12.99 -16.96
CA HIS A 296 17.34 11.83 -17.79
C HIS A 296 16.26 11.45 -18.82
N SER A 297 15.01 11.88 -18.63
CA SER A 297 13.93 11.64 -19.60
C SER A 297 13.98 12.58 -20.80
N LEU A 298 14.65 13.74 -20.67
CA LEU A 298 14.76 14.73 -21.73
C LEU A 298 15.83 14.36 -22.77
N PRO A 299 15.66 14.77 -24.05
CA PRO A 299 16.73 14.67 -25.04
C PRO A 299 18.00 15.41 -24.60
N PRO A 300 19.22 14.89 -24.87
CA PRO A 300 20.46 15.53 -24.44
C PRO A 300 20.60 17.00 -24.83
N SER A 301 20.10 17.40 -26.02
CA SER A 301 20.15 18.78 -26.51
C SER A 301 19.37 19.79 -25.67
N ARG A 302 18.38 19.33 -24.89
CA ARG A 302 17.53 20.19 -24.03
C ARG A 302 17.98 20.25 -22.58
N ARG A 303 19.04 19.49 -22.22
CA ARG A 303 19.48 19.38 -20.83
C ARG A 303 20.34 20.54 -20.37
N THR A 304 21.08 21.16 -21.29
CA THR A 304 22.11 22.14 -20.96
C THR A 304 21.56 23.35 -20.22
N GLU A 305 20.50 23.96 -20.75
CA GLU A 305 19.89 25.12 -20.12
C GLU A 305 19.24 24.77 -18.77
N LEU A 306 18.56 23.62 -18.71
CA LEU A 306 17.93 23.14 -17.48
C LEU A 306 18.96 22.83 -16.38
N VAL A 307 20.09 22.21 -16.73
CA VAL A 307 21.19 21.94 -15.79
C VAL A 307 21.82 23.25 -15.32
N ARG A 308 22.06 24.19 -16.22
CA ARG A 308 22.58 25.52 -15.88
C ARG A 308 21.67 26.23 -14.88
N GLN A 309 20.36 26.27 -15.13
CA GLN A 309 19.41 27.02 -14.29
C GLN A 309 19.01 26.31 -12.99
N VAL A 310 18.89 24.97 -12.98
CA VAL A 310 18.37 24.24 -11.81
C VAL A 310 19.49 23.64 -10.94
N PHE A 311 20.57 23.15 -11.56
CA PHE A 311 21.62 22.38 -10.88
C PHE A 311 22.93 23.16 -10.69
N ILE A 312 23.25 24.13 -11.55
CA ILE A 312 24.51 24.91 -11.52
C ILE A 312 24.22 26.42 -11.39
N ARG A 313 23.36 26.75 -10.43
CA ARG A 313 22.90 28.12 -10.17
C ARG A 313 24.07 29.07 -9.87
N PRO A 314 23.97 30.37 -10.23
CA PRO A 314 24.97 31.37 -9.87
C PRO A 314 25.24 31.40 -8.35
N GLY A 315 26.50 31.48 -7.94
CA GLY A 315 26.90 31.55 -6.52
C GLY A 315 26.93 30.21 -5.76
N VAL A 316 26.56 29.07 -6.39
CA VAL A 316 26.77 27.75 -5.79
C VAL A 316 28.25 27.36 -5.89
N ASP A 317 28.84 26.93 -4.76
CA ASP A 317 30.19 26.39 -4.66
C ASP A 317 30.37 25.20 -5.63
N ALA A 318 31.48 25.19 -6.36
CA ALA A 318 31.87 24.09 -7.24
C ALA A 318 31.90 22.73 -6.52
N ALA A 319 32.17 22.70 -5.21
CA ALA A 319 32.14 21.51 -4.37
C ALA A 319 30.75 20.84 -4.28
N LEU A 320 29.70 21.65 -4.35
CA LEU A 320 28.31 21.27 -4.08
C LEU A 320 27.49 21.00 -5.35
N VAL A 321 28.12 21.09 -6.53
CA VAL A 321 27.46 20.83 -7.82
C VAL A 321 27.08 19.35 -7.96
N ASP A 322 25.87 19.11 -8.46
CA ASP A 322 25.41 17.76 -8.83
C ASP A 322 26.13 17.29 -10.12
N LEU A 323 27.20 16.50 -9.94
CA LEU A 323 28.01 16.01 -11.05
C LEU A 323 27.27 15.00 -11.92
N ASP A 324 26.27 14.27 -11.40
CA ASP A 324 25.47 13.35 -12.20
C ASP A 324 24.60 14.11 -13.20
N ALA A 325 24.09 15.28 -12.78
CA ALA A 325 23.39 16.19 -13.69
C ALA A 325 24.32 16.73 -14.79
N LEU A 326 25.57 17.09 -14.44
CA LEU A 326 26.59 17.52 -15.39
C LEU A 326 26.95 16.39 -16.38
N ASP A 327 27.11 15.15 -15.91
CA ASP A 327 27.42 13.97 -16.74
C ASP A 327 26.30 13.60 -17.71
N SER A 328 25.08 14.10 -17.47
CA SER A 328 23.96 13.92 -18.38
C SER A 328 24.00 14.78 -19.65
N LEU A 329 24.90 15.77 -19.71
CA LEU A 329 24.99 16.74 -20.81
C LEU A 329 25.72 16.21 -22.06
N PRO A 330 25.52 16.86 -23.23
CA PRO A 330 26.39 16.67 -24.40
C PRO A 330 27.86 16.99 -24.08
N ARG A 331 28.79 16.29 -24.76
CA ARG A 331 30.25 16.42 -24.58
C ARG A 331 30.73 17.87 -24.50
N HIS A 332 30.32 18.69 -25.46
CA HIS A 332 30.80 20.06 -25.59
C HIS A 332 30.32 20.91 -24.40
N ASP A 333 29.02 20.90 -24.14
CA ASP A 333 28.40 21.67 -23.05
C ASP A 333 28.91 21.24 -21.67
N ARG A 334 29.11 19.93 -21.47
CA ARG A 334 29.70 19.37 -20.26
C ARG A 334 31.10 19.92 -20.01
N ALA A 335 31.96 19.92 -21.03
CA ALA A 335 33.33 20.43 -20.92
C ALA A 335 33.34 21.95 -20.71
N THR A 336 32.48 22.69 -21.42
CA THR A 336 32.33 24.15 -21.26
C THR A 336 31.93 24.52 -19.84
N LEU A 337 30.90 23.86 -19.29
CA LEU A 337 30.45 24.08 -17.90
C LEU A 337 31.49 23.62 -16.86
N ALA A 338 32.21 22.52 -17.12
CA ALA A 338 33.29 22.08 -16.23
C ALA A 338 34.45 23.10 -16.20
N ARG A 339 34.82 23.70 -17.33
CA ARG A 339 35.81 24.80 -17.37
C ARG A 339 35.31 26.04 -16.64
N GLU A 340 34.04 26.39 -16.81
CA GLU A 340 33.41 27.48 -16.07
C GLU A 340 33.54 27.22 -14.55
N LEU A 341 33.19 26.02 -14.08
CA LEU A 341 33.31 25.63 -12.67
C LEU A 341 34.76 25.60 -12.16
N LEU A 342 35.72 25.18 -12.98
CA LEU A 342 37.16 25.22 -12.64
C LEU A 342 37.68 26.66 -12.49
N SER A 343 37.12 27.60 -13.25
CA SER A 343 37.46 29.02 -13.17
C SER A 343 36.83 29.74 -11.99
N ARG A 344 35.79 29.16 -11.36
CA ARG A 344 35.20 29.69 -10.12
C ARG A 344 36.15 29.48 -8.94
N GLN A 345 36.08 30.38 -7.97
CA GLN A 345 36.78 30.28 -6.70
C GLN A 345 36.45 28.93 -6.02
N GLY A 346 37.47 28.24 -5.49
CA GLY A 346 37.35 26.89 -4.91
C GLY A 346 37.41 25.73 -5.94
N GLY A 347 37.06 25.96 -7.20
CA GLY A 347 37.00 24.91 -8.22
C GLY A 347 38.35 24.27 -8.58
N SER A 348 39.41 25.07 -8.62
CA SER A 348 40.78 24.63 -8.94
C SER A 348 41.71 24.49 -7.72
N ALA A 349 41.31 25.07 -6.58
CA ALA A 349 42.13 25.13 -5.36
C ALA A 349 42.13 23.81 -4.57
N ASP A 350 40.96 23.16 -4.44
CA ASP A 350 40.85 21.83 -3.82
C ASP A 350 41.14 20.74 -4.86
N ARG A 351 42.11 19.87 -4.56
CA ARG A 351 42.55 18.77 -5.43
C ARG A 351 41.40 17.83 -5.82
N ARG A 352 40.57 17.43 -4.86
CA ARG A 352 39.47 16.47 -5.07
C ARG A 352 38.37 17.07 -5.93
N ILE A 353 38.04 18.35 -5.72
CA ILE A 353 37.08 19.08 -6.56
C ILE A 353 37.63 19.23 -7.98
N ARG A 354 38.89 19.67 -8.09
CA ARG A 354 39.59 19.85 -9.36
C ARG A 354 39.61 18.57 -10.19
N GLU A 355 40.04 17.45 -9.63
CA GLU A 355 40.11 16.17 -10.34
C GLU A 355 38.72 15.67 -10.77
N ARG A 356 37.69 15.87 -9.93
CA ARG A 356 36.30 15.57 -10.29
C ARG A 356 35.83 16.40 -11.48
N LEU A 357 36.15 17.70 -11.55
CA LEU A 357 35.78 18.55 -12.67
C LEU A 357 36.61 18.25 -13.93
N ILE A 358 37.92 17.98 -13.78
CA ILE A 358 38.81 17.60 -14.88
C ILE A 358 38.32 16.33 -15.58
N ALA A 359 37.77 15.36 -14.84
CA ALA A 359 37.18 14.15 -15.42
C ALA A 359 36.00 14.42 -16.39
N ARG A 360 35.45 15.63 -16.43
CA ARG A 360 34.38 16.05 -17.36
C ARG A 360 34.88 16.85 -18.58
N LEU A 361 36.17 17.18 -18.65
CA LEU A 361 36.82 17.84 -19.79
C LEU A 361 37.00 16.88 -20.98
N SER A 362 37.71 17.32 -22.03
CA SER A 362 38.10 16.43 -23.12
C SER A 362 39.11 15.38 -22.64
N TRP A 363 39.21 14.25 -23.34
CA TRP A 363 40.16 13.19 -22.96
C TRP A 363 41.60 13.70 -22.99
N GLU A 364 41.93 14.55 -23.97
CA GLU A 364 43.26 15.16 -24.12
C GLU A 364 43.63 16.08 -22.95
N GLU A 365 42.64 16.77 -22.36
CA GLU A 365 42.82 17.62 -21.17
C GLU A 365 42.85 16.78 -19.88
N ALA A 366 42.03 15.72 -19.80
CA ALA A 366 41.80 14.96 -18.57
C ALA A 366 42.80 13.83 -18.33
N GLU A 367 43.20 13.12 -19.40
CA GLU A 367 44.04 11.92 -19.31
C GLU A 367 45.37 12.18 -18.63
N PRO A 368 46.17 13.22 -18.98
CA PRO A 368 47.49 13.39 -18.38
C PRO A 368 47.44 13.57 -16.86
N VAL A 369 46.43 14.33 -16.38
CA VAL A 369 46.24 14.63 -14.95
C VAL A 369 45.73 13.41 -14.18
N LEU A 370 44.74 12.71 -14.73
CA LEU A 370 44.13 11.55 -14.06
C LEU A 370 45.05 10.33 -14.12
N HIS A 371 45.86 10.20 -15.17
CA HIS A 371 46.87 9.15 -15.31
C HIS A 371 48.02 9.32 -14.30
N GLU A 372 48.42 10.56 -13.98
CA GLU A 372 49.31 10.82 -12.84
C GLU A 372 48.62 10.46 -11.51
N SER A 373 47.33 10.79 -11.37
CA SER A 373 46.57 10.56 -10.13
C SER A 373 46.45 9.07 -9.78
N ILE A 374 46.29 8.18 -10.77
CA ILE A 374 46.27 6.72 -10.53
C ILE A 374 47.65 6.12 -10.20
N ARG A 375 48.73 6.93 -10.19
CA ARG A 375 50.10 6.49 -9.84
C ARG A 375 50.57 7.01 -8.48
N ARG A 376 49.70 7.70 -7.75
CA ARG A 376 50.01 8.24 -6.43
C ARG A 376 50.36 7.14 -5.43
N PRO A 377 51.17 7.43 -4.40
CA PRO A 377 51.70 6.42 -3.50
C PRO A 377 50.63 5.73 -2.65
N THR A 378 49.58 6.43 -2.25
CA THR A 378 48.55 5.88 -1.35
C THR A 378 47.44 5.16 -2.10
N ALA A 379 46.96 4.04 -1.54
CA ALA A 379 45.86 3.28 -2.14
C ALA A 379 44.56 4.10 -2.17
N ASP A 380 44.27 4.88 -1.11
CA ASP A 380 43.05 5.68 -1.01
C ASP A 380 42.95 6.75 -2.11
N GLU A 381 44.06 7.41 -2.45
CA GLU A 381 44.08 8.36 -3.58
C GLU A 381 43.84 7.65 -4.92
N ARG A 382 44.37 6.44 -5.10
CA ARG A 382 44.13 5.65 -6.31
C ARG A 382 42.69 5.14 -6.38
N VAL A 383 42.08 4.76 -5.26
CA VAL A 383 40.66 4.39 -5.17
C VAL A 383 39.77 5.52 -5.70
N GLU A 384 40.09 6.78 -5.38
CA GLU A 384 39.34 7.94 -5.89
C GLU A 384 39.65 8.24 -7.37
N ALA A 385 40.89 8.06 -7.82
CA ALA A 385 41.34 8.44 -9.17
C ALA A 385 40.86 7.49 -10.29
N TYR A 386 40.82 6.17 -10.07
CA TYR A 386 40.45 5.21 -11.11
C TYR A 386 39.03 5.43 -11.67
N PRO A 387 37.98 5.61 -10.85
CA PRO A 387 36.65 5.95 -11.35
C PRO A 387 36.63 7.22 -12.18
N LEU A 388 37.39 8.25 -11.79
CA LEU A 388 37.47 9.52 -12.54
C LEU A 388 38.08 9.33 -13.93
N LEU A 389 39.12 8.49 -14.04
CA LEU A 389 39.70 8.15 -15.34
C LEU A 389 38.69 7.39 -16.23
N VAL A 390 37.89 6.49 -15.66
CA VAL A 390 36.81 5.80 -16.38
C VAL A 390 35.72 6.79 -16.81
N VAL A 391 35.31 7.72 -15.94
CA VAL A 391 34.33 8.78 -16.26
C VAL A 391 34.82 9.66 -17.41
N ALA A 392 36.10 10.03 -17.42
CA ALA A 392 36.70 10.81 -18.51
C ALA A 392 36.63 10.06 -19.86
N ALA A 393 37.01 8.78 -19.86
CA ALA A 393 36.97 7.94 -21.06
C ALA A 393 35.54 7.70 -21.56
N VAL A 394 34.60 7.35 -20.68
CA VAL A 394 33.18 7.19 -21.03
C VAL A 394 32.61 8.51 -21.57
N GLY A 395 33.07 9.63 -21.01
CA GLY A 395 32.69 10.97 -21.39
C GLY A 395 33.11 11.41 -22.79
N SER A 396 34.19 10.84 -23.34
CA SER A 396 34.62 11.12 -24.73
C SER A 396 33.58 10.62 -25.75
N ARG A 397 32.79 9.60 -25.37
CA ARG A 397 31.90 8.82 -26.23
C ARG A 397 32.62 8.20 -27.43
N ASP A 398 33.93 8.00 -27.31
CA ASP A 398 34.79 7.41 -28.33
C ASP A 398 35.25 6.02 -27.89
N PRO A 399 34.87 4.95 -28.62
CA PRO A 399 35.34 3.60 -28.32
C PRO A 399 36.87 3.47 -28.37
N ASP A 400 37.57 4.22 -29.22
CA ASP A 400 39.04 4.10 -29.32
C ASP A 400 39.73 4.64 -28.05
N VAL A 401 39.16 5.70 -27.45
CA VAL A 401 39.56 6.20 -26.12
C VAL A 401 39.28 5.15 -25.02
N VAL A 402 38.17 4.42 -25.09
CA VAL A 402 37.91 3.30 -24.18
C VAL A 402 38.96 2.20 -24.34
N GLY A 403 39.43 1.93 -25.57
CA GLY A 403 40.57 1.05 -25.82
C GLY A 403 41.85 1.51 -25.10
N THR A 404 42.20 2.80 -25.22
CA THR A 404 43.35 3.40 -24.51
C THR A 404 43.20 3.32 -22.98
N LEU A 405 41.99 3.58 -22.46
CA LEU A 405 41.68 3.38 -21.04
C LEU A 405 41.96 1.92 -20.63
N LEU A 406 41.38 0.94 -21.31
CA LEU A 406 41.52 -0.48 -20.94
C LEU A 406 42.98 -0.93 -20.95
N GLU A 407 43.81 -0.40 -21.85
CA GLU A 407 45.25 -0.63 -21.86
C GLU A 407 45.92 -0.07 -20.58
N SER A 408 45.56 1.14 -20.17
CA SER A 408 46.06 1.75 -18.92
C SER A 408 45.67 0.95 -17.66
N LEU A 409 44.55 0.22 -17.71
CA LEU A 409 44.04 -0.59 -16.61
C LEU A 409 44.77 -1.94 -16.45
N ARG A 410 45.66 -2.36 -17.38
CA ARG A 410 46.46 -3.60 -17.22
C ARG A 410 47.26 -3.65 -15.91
N ARG A 411 47.64 -2.49 -15.38
CA ARG A 411 48.35 -2.38 -14.10
C ARG A 411 47.52 -2.82 -12.89
N LEU A 412 46.19 -2.88 -13.00
CA LEU A 412 45.27 -3.32 -11.93
C LEU A 412 45.55 -4.75 -11.44
N ARG A 413 46.26 -5.57 -12.24
CA ARG A 413 46.76 -6.89 -11.82
C ARG A 413 47.54 -6.81 -10.52
N ASN A 414 48.36 -5.76 -10.36
CA ASN A 414 49.25 -5.57 -9.21
C ASN A 414 48.69 -4.62 -8.13
N GLU A 415 47.48 -4.09 -8.31
CA GLU A 415 46.82 -3.24 -7.30
C GLU A 415 46.14 -4.08 -6.21
N GLN A 416 45.92 -3.50 -5.04
CA GLN A 416 45.19 -4.15 -3.94
C GLN A 416 43.69 -4.24 -4.26
N ASP A 417 42.99 -5.24 -3.71
CA ASP A 417 41.56 -5.46 -3.98
C ASP A 417 40.66 -4.22 -3.79
N PRO A 418 40.83 -3.34 -2.77
CA PRO A 418 40.02 -2.13 -2.66
C PRO A 418 40.13 -1.17 -3.86
N VAL A 419 41.32 -1.05 -4.45
CA VAL A 419 41.57 -0.25 -5.65
C VAL A 419 41.01 -0.98 -6.88
N ARG A 420 41.36 -2.26 -7.02
CA ARG A 420 40.94 -3.12 -8.15
C ARG A 420 39.42 -3.24 -8.24
N ARG A 421 38.73 -3.50 -7.13
CA ARG A 421 37.27 -3.66 -7.08
C ARG A 421 36.56 -2.37 -7.49
N THR A 422 37.06 -1.22 -7.04
CA THR A 422 36.45 0.09 -7.31
C THR A 422 36.63 0.47 -8.77
N ALA A 423 37.82 0.22 -9.34
CA ALA A 423 38.07 0.38 -10.77
C ALA A 423 37.19 -0.56 -11.62
N LEU A 424 37.07 -1.84 -11.23
CA LEU A 424 36.20 -2.80 -11.93
C LEU A 424 34.72 -2.43 -11.85
N GLN A 425 34.25 -1.91 -10.72
CA GLN A 425 32.89 -1.38 -10.59
C GLN A 425 32.66 -0.22 -11.59
N ALA A 426 33.58 0.74 -11.66
CA ALA A 426 33.51 1.80 -12.67
C ALA A 426 33.53 1.24 -14.11
N VAL A 427 34.33 0.21 -14.41
CA VAL A 427 34.32 -0.46 -15.73
C VAL A 427 32.96 -1.09 -16.03
N THR A 428 32.24 -1.62 -15.03
CA THR A 428 30.89 -2.17 -15.24
C THR A 428 29.84 -1.12 -15.60
N GLU A 429 30.13 0.16 -15.35
CA GLU A 429 29.28 1.30 -15.71
C GLU A 429 29.54 1.82 -17.13
N ILE A 430 30.56 1.31 -17.83
CA ILE A 430 30.82 1.66 -19.24
C ILE A 430 29.59 1.27 -20.07
N PRO A 431 28.97 2.22 -20.80
CA PRO A 431 27.86 1.92 -21.69
C PRO A 431 28.27 0.83 -22.70
N PRO A 432 27.52 -0.29 -22.82
CA PRO A 432 27.90 -1.37 -23.73
C PRO A 432 28.03 -0.94 -25.19
N THR A 433 27.35 0.13 -25.58
CA THR A 433 27.46 0.75 -26.91
C THR A 433 28.84 1.32 -27.23
N LEU A 434 29.71 1.54 -26.24
CA LEU A 434 31.11 1.96 -26.44
C LEU A 434 32.08 0.77 -26.49
N LEU A 435 31.59 -0.46 -26.28
CA LEU A 435 32.40 -1.67 -26.34
C LEU A 435 32.36 -2.22 -27.77
N ARG A 436 33.53 -2.31 -28.40
CA ARG A 436 33.72 -2.96 -29.70
C ARG A 436 34.29 -4.38 -29.48
N PRO A 437 34.17 -5.30 -30.46
CA PRO A 437 34.79 -6.62 -30.38
C PRO A 437 36.30 -6.58 -30.03
N ALA A 438 37.02 -5.55 -30.49
CA ALA A 438 38.43 -5.33 -30.17
C ALA A 438 38.72 -5.11 -28.66
N HIS A 439 37.73 -4.67 -27.86
CA HIS A 439 37.88 -4.41 -26.43
C HIS A 439 37.65 -5.66 -25.57
N LEU A 440 36.94 -6.65 -26.11
CA LEU A 440 36.54 -7.83 -25.36
C LEU A 440 37.74 -8.62 -24.81
N PRO A 441 38.85 -8.82 -25.55
CA PRO A 441 40.04 -9.48 -25.00
C PRO A 441 40.63 -8.76 -23.78
N ALA A 442 40.64 -7.42 -23.78
CA ALA A 442 41.13 -6.64 -22.64
C ALA A 442 40.22 -6.78 -21.41
N LEU A 443 38.90 -6.79 -21.60
CA LEU A 443 37.92 -7.05 -20.53
C LEU A 443 38.04 -8.48 -19.98
N GLU A 444 38.25 -9.47 -20.85
CA GLU A 444 38.50 -10.86 -20.46
C GLU A 444 39.78 -11.00 -19.65
N ILE A 445 40.87 -10.33 -20.05
CA ILE A 445 42.13 -10.31 -19.30
C ILE A 445 41.94 -9.64 -17.94
N LEU A 446 41.31 -8.46 -17.88
CA LEU A 446 41.04 -7.74 -16.62
C LEU A 446 40.23 -8.60 -15.65
N ALA A 447 39.18 -9.26 -16.14
CA ALA A 447 38.38 -10.17 -15.34
C ALA A 447 39.17 -11.40 -14.88
N THR A 448 39.98 -11.99 -15.77
CA THR A 448 40.82 -13.15 -15.46
C THR A 448 41.86 -12.81 -14.39
N ASP A 449 42.58 -11.71 -14.56
CA ASP A 449 43.58 -11.22 -13.60
C ASP A 449 42.94 -10.96 -12.23
N ALA A 450 41.75 -10.35 -12.20
CA ALA A 450 41.02 -10.10 -10.96
C ALA A 450 40.50 -11.37 -10.29
N LEU A 451 40.07 -12.38 -11.07
CA LEU A 451 39.66 -13.68 -10.52
C LEU A 451 40.86 -14.53 -10.06
N GLN A 452 42.04 -14.35 -10.63
CA GLN A 452 43.27 -15.03 -10.24
C GLN A 452 43.99 -14.37 -9.06
N ALA A 453 43.67 -13.11 -8.75
CA ALA A 453 44.27 -12.40 -7.64
C ALA A 453 44.01 -13.09 -6.29
N ARG A 454 45.06 -13.24 -5.48
CA ARG A 454 44.98 -13.91 -4.16
C ARG A 454 44.11 -13.15 -3.16
N ASP A 455 44.08 -11.82 -3.24
CA ASP A 455 43.35 -10.92 -2.36
C ASP A 455 41.91 -10.62 -2.83
N ARG A 456 41.42 -11.32 -3.87
CA ARG A 456 40.10 -11.08 -4.46
C ARG A 456 38.96 -11.16 -3.44
N SER A 457 38.08 -10.17 -3.45
CA SER A 457 36.86 -10.17 -2.63
C SER A 457 35.64 -10.69 -3.37
N SER A 458 34.56 -10.99 -2.63
CA SER A 458 33.24 -11.31 -3.20
C SER A 458 32.66 -10.17 -4.03
N MET A 459 33.01 -8.92 -3.70
CA MET A 459 32.62 -7.73 -4.47
C MET A 459 33.28 -7.71 -5.85
N THR A 460 34.55 -8.07 -5.94
CA THR A 460 35.28 -8.22 -7.22
C THR A 460 34.61 -9.27 -8.10
N THR A 461 34.29 -10.45 -7.55
CA THR A 461 33.53 -11.49 -8.27
C THR A 461 32.15 -10.99 -8.72
N GLY A 462 31.46 -10.22 -7.88
CA GLY A 462 30.16 -9.62 -8.20
C GLY A 462 30.22 -8.60 -9.34
N ALA A 463 31.27 -7.77 -9.41
CA ALA A 463 31.51 -6.83 -10.49
C ALA A 463 31.71 -7.56 -11.83
N ILE A 464 32.53 -8.61 -11.84
CA ILE A 464 32.77 -9.43 -13.04
C ILE A 464 31.49 -10.15 -13.49
N GLY A 465 30.70 -10.66 -12.54
CA GLY A 465 29.39 -11.23 -12.84
C GLY A 465 28.42 -10.21 -13.44
N THR A 466 28.49 -8.95 -13.00
CA THR A 466 27.72 -7.85 -13.59
C THR A 466 28.19 -7.55 -15.00
N LEU A 467 29.51 -7.46 -15.24
CA LEU A 467 30.08 -7.28 -16.58
C LEU A 467 29.65 -8.39 -17.54
N ALA A 468 29.79 -9.66 -17.14
CA ALA A 468 29.42 -10.80 -17.96
C ALA A 468 27.91 -10.79 -18.31
N ARG A 469 27.04 -10.46 -17.35
CA ARG A 469 25.61 -10.30 -17.60
C ARG A 469 25.34 -9.13 -18.56
N THR A 470 26.01 -8.00 -18.38
CA THR A 470 25.87 -6.83 -19.25
C THR A 470 26.25 -7.15 -20.70
N LEU A 471 27.38 -7.83 -20.91
CA LEU A 471 27.81 -8.29 -22.24
C LEU A 471 26.85 -9.33 -22.84
N LEU A 472 26.35 -10.29 -22.03
CA LEU A 472 25.41 -11.30 -22.49
C LEU A 472 24.10 -10.66 -22.98
N VAL A 473 23.55 -9.74 -22.19
CA VAL A 473 22.30 -9.03 -22.53
C VAL A 473 22.52 -8.11 -23.72
N HIS A 474 23.67 -7.43 -23.80
CA HIS A 474 24.00 -6.56 -24.92
C HIS A 474 24.16 -7.36 -26.21
N GLY A 475 25.05 -8.35 -26.25
CA GLY A 475 25.30 -9.19 -27.42
C GLY A 475 24.04 -9.87 -27.92
N ALA A 476 23.18 -10.37 -27.01
CA ALA A 476 21.91 -10.95 -27.41
C ALA A 476 20.91 -9.92 -28.00
N ARG A 477 20.93 -8.66 -27.56
CA ARG A 477 20.02 -7.61 -28.07
C ARG A 477 20.39 -7.12 -29.46
N ILE A 478 21.69 -7.04 -29.77
CA ILE A 478 22.19 -6.56 -31.07
C ILE A 478 22.65 -7.69 -32.00
N ASP A 479 22.42 -8.95 -31.60
CA ASP A 479 22.88 -10.18 -32.27
C ASP A 479 24.38 -10.17 -32.59
N ASP A 480 25.20 -9.69 -31.65
CA ASP A 480 26.67 -9.71 -31.73
C ASP A 480 27.20 -11.03 -31.12
N PRO A 481 27.73 -11.94 -31.96
CA PRO A 481 28.27 -13.21 -31.49
C PRO A 481 29.51 -13.04 -30.62
N ALA A 482 30.35 -12.03 -30.87
CA ALA A 482 31.59 -11.82 -30.13
C ALA A 482 31.31 -11.41 -28.69
N CYS A 483 30.41 -10.43 -28.48
CA CYS A 483 29.97 -10.03 -27.14
C CYS A 483 29.32 -11.20 -26.37
N THR A 484 28.49 -11.99 -27.07
CA THR A 484 27.83 -13.16 -26.49
C THR A 484 28.86 -14.22 -26.10
N GLU A 485 29.81 -14.55 -26.97
CA GLU A 485 30.85 -15.53 -26.70
C GLU A 485 31.77 -15.10 -25.56
N SER A 486 32.23 -13.85 -25.55
CA SER A 486 33.02 -13.28 -24.45
C SER A 486 32.26 -13.32 -23.13
N ALA A 487 30.97 -12.98 -23.13
CA ALA A 487 30.14 -13.09 -21.94
C ALA A 487 30.03 -14.54 -21.45
N LEU A 488 29.86 -15.50 -22.37
CA LEU A 488 29.81 -16.92 -22.05
C LEU A 488 31.16 -17.43 -21.52
N ARG A 489 32.30 -16.96 -22.07
CA ARG A 489 33.65 -17.25 -21.55
C ARG A 489 33.83 -16.70 -20.14
N LEU A 490 33.42 -15.45 -19.87
CA LEU A 490 33.46 -14.88 -18.52
C LEU A 490 32.57 -15.65 -17.54
N ILE A 491 31.37 -16.07 -17.98
CA ILE A 491 30.49 -16.92 -17.18
C ILE A 491 31.13 -18.29 -16.92
N GLU A 492 31.79 -18.89 -17.91
CA GLU A 492 32.53 -20.16 -17.76
C GLU A 492 33.71 -20.00 -16.79
N SER A 493 34.48 -18.91 -16.88
CA SER A 493 35.56 -18.58 -15.94
C SER A 493 35.04 -18.35 -14.52
N LEU A 494 33.93 -17.63 -14.36
CA LEU A 494 33.25 -17.46 -13.07
C LEU A 494 32.75 -18.81 -12.53
N ALA A 495 32.17 -19.66 -13.38
CA ALA A 495 31.73 -20.99 -12.98
C ALA A 495 32.90 -21.90 -12.56
N ALA A 496 34.07 -21.73 -13.19
CA ALA A 496 35.27 -22.48 -12.86
C ALA A 496 35.93 -21.99 -11.56
N GLN A 497 35.90 -20.70 -11.27
CA GLN A 497 36.71 -20.07 -10.21
C GLN A 497 35.92 -19.48 -9.04
N ALA A 498 34.59 -19.38 -9.14
CA ALA A 498 33.70 -18.84 -8.13
C ALA A 498 32.51 -19.78 -7.88
N SER A 499 31.97 -19.73 -6.66
CA SER A 499 30.85 -20.58 -6.24
C SER A 499 29.47 -20.08 -6.66
N SER A 500 29.35 -18.86 -7.22
CA SER A 500 28.06 -18.24 -7.55
C SER A 500 28.15 -17.35 -8.79
N ILE A 501 27.11 -17.40 -9.63
CA ILE A 501 26.95 -16.62 -10.87
C ILE A 501 25.63 -15.83 -10.78
N PRO A 502 25.61 -14.52 -11.11
CA PRO A 502 24.41 -13.70 -11.00
C PRO A 502 23.42 -13.93 -12.15
N LEU A 503 22.70 -15.05 -12.11
CA LEU A 503 21.70 -15.45 -13.11
C LEU A 503 20.28 -14.95 -12.79
N ARG A 504 20.09 -14.02 -11.85
CA ARG A 504 18.75 -13.54 -11.47
C ARG A 504 18.09 -12.72 -12.59
N ASP A 505 16.79 -12.93 -12.79
CA ASP A 505 15.93 -12.17 -13.73
C ASP A 505 16.42 -12.13 -15.19
N VAL A 506 17.18 -13.15 -15.61
CA VAL A 506 17.61 -13.28 -17.02
C VAL A 506 16.43 -13.54 -17.97
N ASP A 507 15.32 -14.08 -17.47
CA ASP A 507 14.08 -14.26 -18.23
C ASP A 507 13.51 -12.95 -18.81
N ARG A 508 13.67 -11.83 -18.10
CA ARG A 508 13.20 -10.49 -18.50
C ARG A 508 14.14 -9.79 -19.48
N ASN A 509 15.43 -10.12 -19.44
CA ASN A 509 16.47 -9.34 -20.13
C ASN A 509 17.03 -10.02 -21.37
N LEU A 510 16.90 -11.35 -21.49
CA LEU A 510 17.34 -12.10 -22.67
C LEU A 510 16.24 -12.18 -23.74
N PRO A 511 16.56 -12.05 -25.04
CA PRO A 511 15.63 -12.39 -26.13
C PRO A 511 15.14 -13.83 -26.04
N ARG A 512 13.93 -14.11 -26.53
CA ARG A 512 13.38 -15.48 -26.59
C ARG A 512 14.24 -16.36 -27.50
N GLY A 513 14.56 -17.57 -27.07
CA GLY A 513 15.47 -18.50 -27.75
C GLY A 513 16.86 -18.55 -27.14
N ALA A 514 17.39 -17.43 -26.62
CA ALA A 514 18.73 -17.33 -26.05
C ALA A 514 18.96 -18.20 -24.80
N GLU A 515 17.90 -18.63 -24.12
CA GLU A 515 17.98 -19.58 -23.01
C GLU A 515 18.64 -20.91 -23.40
N HIS A 516 18.54 -21.33 -24.66
CA HIS A 516 19.19 -22.53 -25.18
C HIS A 516 20.70 -22.35 -25.36
N ARG A 517 21.14 -21.17 -25.83
CA ARG A 517 22.57 -20.85 -25.97
C ARG A 517 23.24 -20.72 -24.60
N LEU A 518 22.58 -20.05 -23.66
CA LEU A 518 23.04 -19.95 -22.27
C LEU A 518 23.15 -21.33 -21.61
N PHE A 519 22.14 -22.19 -21.82
CA PHE A 519 22.20 -23.57 -21.35
C PHE A 519 23.38 -24.33 -21.99
N ALA A 520 23.55 -24.25 -23.32
CA ALA A 520 24.61 -24.96 -24.03
C ALA A 520 26.01 -24.59 -23.53
N ALA A 521 26.26 -23.30 -23.28
CA ALA A 521 27.54 -22.83 -22.74
C ALA A 521 27.84 -23.37 -21.34
N LEU A 522 26.80 -23.45 -20.49
CA LEU A 522 26.93 -23.97 -19.13
C LEU A 522 26.84 -25.50 -19.08
N HIS A 523 26.38 -26.17 -20.13
CA HIS A 523 25.96 -27.58 -20.09
C HIS A 523 27.07 -28.52 -19.59
N ARG A 524 28.31 -28.38 -20.10
CA ARG A 524 29.44 -29.22 -19.64
C ARG A 524 29.71 -29.04 -18.15
N ARG A 525 29.66 -27.80 -17.65
CA ARG A 525 29.82 -27.51 -16.22
C ARG A 525 28.65 -28.03 -15.41
N LEU A 526 27.41 -27.80 -15.86
CA LEU A 526 26.20 -28.31 -15.20
C LEU A 526 26.20 -29.85 -15.10
N ASP A 527 26.66 -30.55 -16.13
CA ASP A 527 26.79 -32.01 -16.08
C ASP A 527 27.96 -32.46 -15.20
N SER A 528 29.11 -31.79 -15.26
CA SER A 528 30.24 -32.08 -14.38
C SER A 528 29.87 -31.86 -12.90
N ASP A 529 29.18 -30.77 -12.61
CA ASP A 529 28.64 -30.44 -11.29
C ASP A 529 27.61 -31.49 -10.88
N ALA A 530 26.68 -31.86 -11.76
CA ALA A 530 25.71 -32.91 -11.49
C ALA A 530 26.36 -34.28 -11.22
N ILE A 531 27.48 -34.62 -11.87
CA ILE A 531 28.28 -35.83 -11.59
C ILE A 531 28.90 -35.76 -10.19
N ARG A 532 29.36 -34.56 -9.79
CA ARG A 532 29.93 -34.28 -8.46
C ARG A 532 28.87 -34.02 -7.38
N ASP A 533 27.59 -34.05 -7.75
CA ASP A 533 26.45 -33.73 -6.89
C ASP A 533 26.38 -32.26 -6.42
N GLU A 534 26.91 -31.33 -7.23
CA GLU A 534 26.78 -29.89 -7.08
C GLU A 534 25.62 -29.35 -7.95
N TRP A 535 24.69 -28.59 -7.36
CA TRP A 535 23.44 -28.21 -8.05
C TRP A 535 23.12 -26.73 -8.03
N THR A 536 23.91 -25.91 -7.32
CA THR A 536 23.67 -24.48 -7.13
C THR A 536 23.45 -23.75 -8.45
N LEU A 537 24.29 -24.04 -9.46
CA LEU A 537 24.21 -23.40 -10.77
C LEU A 537 22.97 -23.83 -11.56
N THR A 538 22.63 -25.12 -11.56
CA THR A 538 21.41 -25.65 -12.20
C THR A 538 20.15 -24.98 -11.63
N LEU A 539 20.06 -24.87 -10.31
CA LEU A 539 18.92 -24.24 -9.63
C LEU A 539 18.88 -22.73 -9.86
N ALA A 540 20.03 -22.05 -9.87
CA ALA A 540 20.12 -20.62 -10.15
C ALA A 540 19.67 -20.31 -11.59
N LEU A 541 20.09 -21.12 -12.58
CA LEU A 541 19.70 -20.97 -13.97
C LEU A 541 18.19 -21.18 -14.16
N ALA A 542 17.63 -22.24 -13.57
CA ALA A 542 16.19 -22.53 -13.65
C ALA A 542 15.34 -21.41 -13.01
N ASN A 543 15.74 -20.91 -11.84
CA ASN A 543 15.07 -19.77 -11.20
C ASN A 543 15.19 -18.49 -12.05
N GLY A 544 16.39 -18.21 -12.56
CA GLY A 544 16.66 -17.04 -13.41
C GLY A 544 15.86 -17.02 -14.71
N LEU A 545 15.64 -18.18 -15.32
CA LEU A 545 14.83 -18.35 -16.53
C LEU A 545 13.33 -18.47 -16.26
N ASN A 546 12.92 -18.72 -15.01
CA ASN A 546 11.52 -18.79 -14.60
C ASN A 546 10.69 -19.70 -15.54
N LYS A 547 9.52 -19.27 -16.01
CA LYS A 547 8.66 -20.04 -16.93
C LYS A 547 9.32 -20.39 -18.27
N ARG A 548 10.42 -19.73 -18.66
CA ARG A 548 11.16 -20.07 -19.90
C ARG A 548 11.96 -21.36 -19.74
N ALA A 549 12.39 -21.69 -18.52
CA ALA A 549 13.06 -22.95 -18.22
C ALA A 549 12.20 -24.17 -18.58
N TRP A 550 10.87 -24.03 -18.59
CA TRP A 550 9.93 -25.10 -18.95
C TRP A 550 10.08 -25.57 -20.40
N LYS A 551 10.68 -24.74 -21.27
CA LYS A 551 10.90 -25.04 -22.69
C LYS A 551 12.26 -25.68 -22.96
N VAL A 552 13.19 -25.64 -22.01
CA VAL A 552 14.53 -26.22 -22.15
C VAL A 552 14.50 -27.65 -21.60
N GLY A 553 14.20 -28.62 -22.48
CA GLY A 553 14.00 -30.02 -22.09
C GLY A 553 15.19 -30.62 -21.32
N ALA A 554 16.42 -30.39 -21.78
CA ALA A 554 17.63 -30.88 -21.09
C ALA A 554 17.80 -30.29 -19.68
N LEU A 555 17.42 -29.03 -19.46
CA LEU A 555 17.42 -28.42 -18.12
C LEU A 555 16.34 -29.05 -17.23
N GLN A 556 15.16 -29.39 -17.76
CA GLN A 556 14.14 -30.14 -17.00
C GLN A 556 14.64 -31.53 -16.58
N GLN A 557 15.40 -32.22 -17.45
CA GLN A 557 16.02 -33.50 -17.11
C GLN A 557 17.10 -33.36 -16.02
N LEU A 558 17.91 -32.29 -16.06
CA LEU A 558 18.83 -31.98 -14.98
C LEU A 558 18.11 -31.68 -13.65
N LEU A 559 16.98 -30.96 -13.68
CA LEU A 559 16.17 -30.74 -12.47
C LEU A 559 15.58 -32.05 -11.93
N LEU A 560 15.13 -32.97 -12.79
CA LEU A 560 14.71 -34.31 -12.37
C LEU A 560 15.85 -35.12 -11.75
N ARG A 561 17.07 -35.03 -12.32
CA ARG A 561 18.27 -35.63 -11.71
C ARG A 561 18.58 -34.99 -10.34
N ALA A 562 18.47 -33.67 -10.23
CA ALA A 562 18.70 -32.88 -9.01
C ALA A 562 17.75 -33.24 -7.86
N CYS A 563 16.54 -33.73 -8.17
CA CYS A 563 15.63 -34.29 -7.16
C CYS A 563 16.21 -35.53 -6.46
N GLY A 564 17.34 -36.04 -6.94
CA GLY A 564 18.12 -37.14 -6.39
C GLY A 564 19.40 -36.79 -5.66
N ALA A 565 19.68 -35.50 -5.45
CA ALA A 565 20.94 -35.03 -4.91
C ALA A 565 21.25 -35.58 -3.52
N ARG A 566 22.49 -35.57 -3.02
CA ARG A 566 22.80 -35.95 -1.62
C ARG A 566 22.43 -34.87 -0.62
N ASN A 567 22.23 -33.62 -1.04
CA ASN A 567 21.77 -32.54 -0.18
C ASN A 567 20.24 -32.36 -0.25
N ASP A 568 19.55 -32.43 0.88
CA ASP A 568 18.08 -32.31 0.94
C ASP A 568 17.57 -30.93 0.50
N SER A 569 18.28 -29.84 0.81
CA SER A 569 17.89 -28.48 0.41
C SER A 569 17.83 -28.32 -1.12
N VAL A 570 18.74 -29.00 -1.83
CA VAL A 570 18.74 -29.07 -3.28
C VAL A 570 17.50 -29.80 -3.78
N ILE A 571 17.16 -30.95 -3.17
CA ILE A 571 15.97 -31.72 -3.55
C ILE A 571 14.71 -30.89 -3.38
N HIS A 572 14.55 -30.19 -2.24
CA HIS A 572 13.41 -29.32 -1.99
C HIS A 572 13.21 -28.30 -3.12
N THR A 573 14.29 -27.58 -3.47
CA THR A 573 14.26 -26.55 -4.53
C THR A 573 13.99 -27.17 -5.91
N ALA A 574 14.63 -28.29 -6.22
CA ALA A 574 14.45 -28.99 -7.49
C ALA A 574 13.01 -29.50 -7.68
N VAL A 575 12.42 -30.08 -6.63
CA VAL A 575 11.04 -30.57 -6.63
C VAL A 575 10.05 -29.43 -6.83
N ASP A 576 10.27 -28.28 -6.20
CA ASP A 576 9.46 -27.09 -6.40
C ASP A 576 9.47 -26.62 -7.86
N LEU A 577 10.66 -26.58 -8.47
CA LEU A 577 10.85 -26.15 -9.86
C LEU A 577 10.27 -27.14 -10.87
N VAL A 578 10.49 -28.44 -10.68
CA VAL A 578 10.07 -29.49 -11.64
C VAL A 578 8.55 -29.71 -11.64
N LEU A 579 7.90 -29.48 -10.49
CA LEU A 579 6.44 -29.54 -10.34
C LEU A 579 5.76 -28.18 -10.61
N ALA A 580 6.52 -27.14 -10.99
CA ALA A 580 5.97 -25.85 -11.40
C ALA A 580 5.36 -25.87 -12.81
N ASN A 581 5.90 -26.69 -13.71
CA ASN A 581 5.40 -26.79 -15.10
C ASN A 581 4.04 -27.51 -15.14
N PRO A 582 2.94 -26.83 -15.52
CA PRO A 582 1.61 -27.42 -15.48
C PRO A 582 1.40 -28.58 -16.46
N ILE A 583 2.24 -28.68 -17.52
CA ILE A 583 2.14 -29.69 -18.58
C ILE A 583 2.73 -31.02 -18.11
N THR A 584 3.96 -31.01 -17.58
CA THR A 584 4.71 -32.24 -17.24
C THR A 584 4.63 -32.63 -15.76
N ARG A 585 4.10 -31.77 -14.87
CA ARG A 585 4.06 -32.05 -13.42
C ARG A 585 3.44 -33.38 -13.03
N ASP A 586 2.43 -33.87 -13.75
CA ASP A 586 1.74 -35.11 -13.37
C ASP A 586 2.63 -36.34 -13.69
N GLU A 587 3.39 -36.27 -14.78
CA GLU A 587 4.39 -37.26 -15.19
C GLU A 587 5.62 -37.19 -14.31
N HIS A 588 6.18 -35.98 -14.10
CA HIS A 588 7.30 -35.76 -13.20
C HIS A 588 7.00 -36.25 -11.78
N LEU A 589 5.79 -35.99 -11.26
CA LEU A 589 5.37 -36.50 -9.95
C LEU A 589 5.39 -38.04 -9.90
N ALA A 590 4.95 -38.71 -10.98
CA ALA A 590 5.01 -40.17 -11.05
C ALA A 590 6.47 -40.68 -11.04
N VAL A 591 7.36 -40.04 -11.80
CA VAL A 591 8.80 -40.34 -11.81
C VAL A 591 9.41 -40.18 -10.42
N LEU A 592 9.11 -39.08 -9.72
CA LEU A 592 9.62 -38.80 -8.38
C LEU A 592 9.17 -39.85 -7.37
N LEU A 593 7.88 -40.19 -7.33
CA LEU A 593 7.34 -41.17 -6.37
C LEU A 593 7.74 -42.61 -6.69
N ASN A 594 7.97 -42.95 -7.96
CA ASN A 594 8.51 -44.26 -8.33
C ASN A 594 9.97 -44.42 -7.87
N ARG A 595 10.73 -43.32 -7.89
CA ARG A 595 12.12 -43.31 -7.42
C ARG A 595 12.22 -43.37 -5.90
N ASP A 596 11.47 -42.50 -5.20
CA ASP A 596 11.45 -42.47 -3.74
C ASP A 596 10.08 -42.01 -3.23
N ARG A 597 9.34 -42.97 -2.65
CA ARG A 597 8.00 -42.71 -2.10
C ARG A 597 8.02 -41.76 -0.91
N SER A 598 9.15 -41.64 -0.20
CA SER A 598 9.28 -40.75 0.96
C SER A 598 9.27 -39.26 0.60
N MET A 599 9.40 -38.92 -0.69
CA MET A 599 9.20 -37.55 -1.20
C MET A 599 7.79 -37.00 -0.94
N ILE A 600 6.84 -37.85 -0.53
CA ILE A 600 5.55 -37.42 -0.01
C ILE A 600 5.65 -36.51 1.22
N SER A 601 6.79 -36.47 1.91
CA SER A 601 7.07 -35.51 2.99
C SER A 601 7.16 -34.06 2.50
N LEU A 602 7.43 -33.83 1.21
CA LEU A 602 7.63 -32.49 0.65
C LEU A 602 6.31 -31.77 0.40
N THR A 603 6.19 -30.53 0.88
CA THR A 603 4.97 -29.70 0.78
C THR A 603 4.39 -29.61 -0.63
N ARG A 604 5.25 -29.45 -1.64
CA ARG A 604 4.82 -29.34 -3.05
C ARG A 604 4.20 -30.62 -3.57
N VAL A 605 4.79 -31.77 -3.24
CA VAL A 605 4.30 -33.09 -3.60
C VAL A 605 2.92 -33.32 -2.95
N GLN A 606 2.81 -33.03 -1.65
CA GLN A 606 1.54 -33.12 -0.92
C GLN A 606 0.45 -32.24 -1.54
N HIS A 607 0.79 -31.01 -1.93
CA HIS A 607 -0.17 -30.09 -2.55
C HIS A 607 -0.71 -30.62 -3.89
N VAL A 608 0.16 -31.16 -4.76
CA VAL A 608 -0.27 -31.71 -6.06
C VAL A 608 -1.13 -32.96 -5.87
N ILE A 609 -0.78 -33.85 -4.94
CA ILE A 609 -1.58 -35.05 -4.64
C ILE A 609 -2.95 -34.66 -4.08
N ALA A 610 -2.99 -33.75 -3.09
CA ALA A 610 -4.23 -33.37 -2.43
C ALA A 610 -5.23 -32.63 -3.33
N THR A 611 -4.75 -31.88 -4.32
CA THR A 611 -5.61 -31.02 -5.15
C THR A 611 -5.86 -31.56 -6.56
N ARG A 612 -4.99 -32.47 -7.05
CA ARG A 612 -4.99 -32.91 -8.44
C ARG A 612 -4.86 -34.42 -8.57
N ARG A 613 -3.75 -35.01 -8.14
CA ARG A 613 -3.49 -36.47 -8.21
C ARG A 613 -4.10 -37.21 -7.02
N THR A 614 -5.40 -37.00 -6.81
CA THR A 614 -6.16 -37.59 -5.70
C THR A 614 -6.28 -39.12 -5.82
N ASP A 615 -6.02 -39.68 -6.99
CA ASP A 615 -5.87 -41.13 -7.23
C ASP A 615 -4.74 -41.74 -6.37
N LEU A 616 -3.72 -40.95 -6.03
CA LEU A 616 -2.57 -41.41 -5.24
C LEU A 616 -2.79 -41.31 -3.72
N LEU A 617 -3.90 -40.72 -3.26
CA LEU A 617 -4.18 -40.56 -1.82
C LEU A 617 -4.27 -41.91 -1.11
N ASP A 618 -4.91 -42.90 -1.73
CA ASP A 618 -5.08 -44.22 -1.13
C ASP A 618 -3.73 -44.93 -0.96
N LEU A 619 -2.82 -44.77 -1.91
CA LEU A 619 -1.46 -45.31 -1.83
C LEU A 619 -0.69 -44.69 -0.66
N VAL A 620 -0.82 -43.37 -0.49
CA VAL A 620 -0.11 -42.60 0.53
C VAL A 620 -0.68 -42.83 1.94
N LEU A 621 -1.99 -43.03 2.07
CA LEU A 621 -2.67 -43.11 3.37
C LEU A 621 -2.68 -44.54 3.97
N ASN A 622 -2.59 -45.59 3.13
CA ASN A 622 -2.74 -46.98 3.55
C ASN A 622 -1.43 -47.68 3.96
N GLY A 623 -0.25 -47.12 3.68
CA GLY A 623 1.02 -47.82 3.90
C GLY A 623 2.13 -46.93 4.42
N ALA A 624 3.19 -47.55 4.93
CA ALA A 624 4.45 -46.86 5.16
C ALA A 624 5.07 -46.49 3.79
N THR A 625 5.61 -45.28 3.69
CA THR A 625 6.34 -44.80 2.51
C THR A 625 7.81 -44.56 2.87
N PRO A 626 8.55 -45.62 3.24
CA PRO A 626 9.92 -45.45 3.67
C PRO A 626 10.80 -45.06 2.49
N GLY A 627 11.89 -44.38 2.80
CA GLY A 627 12.86 -43.91 1.82
C GLY A 627 13.79 -42.90 2.47
N ARG A 628 14.35 -42.01 1.66
CA ARG A 628 15.34 -41.02 2.11
C ARG A 628 14.83 -40.11 3.24
N PHE A 629 13.61 -39.60 3.12
CA PHE A 629 13.04 -38.60 4.03
C PHE A 629 12.24 -39.20 5.19
N ILE A 630 11.96 -40.50 5.13
CA ILE A 630 11.08 -41.18 6.09
C ILE A 630 11.69 -42.54 6.42
N ALA A 631 12.09 -42.74 7.67
CA ALA A 631 12.68 -43.99 8.12
C ALA A 631 11.68 -45.17 8.01
N PRO A 632 12.16 -46.42 7.81
CA PRO A 632 11.31 -47.63 7.69
C PRO A 632 10.28 -47.84 8.80
N LYS A 633 10.61 -47.41 10.01
CA LYS A 633 9.76 -47.55 11.20
C LYS A 633 8.84 -46.35 11.44
N VAL A 634 9.01 -45.26 10.69
CA VAL A 634 8.24 -44.01 10.86
C VAL A 634 7.06 -44.02 9.89
N ARG A 635 5.84 -43.99 10.44
CA ARG A 635 4.64 -43.76 9.66
C ARG A 635 4.35 -42.26 9.59
N LEU A 636 4.69 -41.63 8.47
CA LEU A 636 4.33 -40.22 8.24
C LEU A 636 2.81 -40.09 8.02
N VAL A 637 2.19 -39.13 8.70
CA VAL A 637 0.86 -38.62 8.34
C VAL A 637 1.06 -37.35 7.52
N PRO A 638 0.80 -37.35 6.19
CA PRO A 638 1.12 -36.19 5.35
C PRO A 638 0.35 -34.93 5.73
N GLU A 639 0.96 -33.76 5.51
CA GLU A 639 0.38 -32.47 5.82
C GLU A 639 -0.45 -31.88 4.67
N PHE A 640 -1.64 -32.44 4.48
CA PHE A 640 -2.57 -31.89 3.51
C PHE A 640 -3.23 -30.60 4.03
N SER A 641 -3.16 -29.53 3.23
CA SER A 641 -3.66 -28.20 3.62
C SER A 641 -4.88 -27.72 2.86
N ALA A 642 -5.16 -28.30 1.69
CA ALA A 642 -6.23 -27.94 0.78
C ALA A 642 -6.67 -29.14 -0.07
N GLY A 643 -7.78 -29.00 -0.81
CA GLY A 643 -8.25 -30.00 -1.79
C GLY A 643 -9.32 -30.97 -1.27
N PHE A 644 -9.64 -30.95 0.03
CA PHE A 644 -10.57 -31.89 0.67
C PHE A 644 -11.97 -31.95 0.04
N ASP A 645 -12.47 -30.85 -0.54
CA ASP A 645 -13.76 -30.84 -1.27
C ASP A 645 -13.77 -31.75 -2.51
N GLY A 646 -12.59 -32.12 -3.02
CA GLY A 646 -12.43 -33.03 -4.15
C GLY A 646 -12.11 -34.46 -3.75
N TRP A 647 -12.10 -34.81 -2.46
CA TRP A 647 -11.77 -36.15 -1.99
C TRP A 647 -13.03 -37.01 -1.88
N THR A 648 -12.86 -38.33 -2.02
CA THR A 648 -13.97 -39.28 -1.83
C THR A 648 -14.23 -39.52 -0.33
N PRO A 649 -15.42 -39.99 0.08
CA PRO A 649 -15.69 -40.33 1.47
C PRO A 649 -14.66 -41.30 2.04
N ARG A 650 -14.28 -42.32 1.27
CA ARG A 650 -13.24 -43.29 1.63
C ARG A 650 -11.89 -42.61 1.91
N GLN A 651 -11.46 -41.68 1.06
CA GLN A 651 -10.21 -40.92 1.24
C GLN A 651 -10.24 -40.04 2.49
N ILE A 652 -11.39 -39.42 2.76
CA ILE A 652 -11.60 -38.64 3.98
C ILE A 652 -11.52 -39.54 5.22
N GLU A 653 -12.17 -40.71 5.22
CA GLU A 653 -12.09 -41.67 6.33
C GLU A 653 -10.66 -42.20 6.55
N LEU A 654 -9.94 -42.48 5.47
CA LEU A 654 -8.55 -42.93 5.55
C LEU A 654 -7.66 -41.90 6.25
N TYR A 655 -7.75 -40.65 5.84
CA TYR A 655 -6.96 -39.59 6.46
C TYR A 655 -7.43 -39.26 7.87
N ALA A 656 -8.75 -39.26 8.12
CA ALA A 656 -9.31 -39.07 9.45
C ALA A 656 -8.84 -40.16 10.43
N ARG A 657 -8.76 -41.42 10.00
CA ARG A 657 -8.21 -42.52 10.80
C ARG A 657 -6.72 -42.32 11.09
N ALA A 658 -5.94 -41.88 10.11
CA ALA A 658 -4.52 -41.58 10.32
C ALA A 658 -4.31 -40.45 11.35
N LEU A 659 -5.08 -39.36 11.24
CA LEU A 659 -5.05 -38.24 12.20
C LEU A 659 -5.51 -38.67 13.60
N THR A 660 -6.58 -39.47 13.68
CA THR A 660 -7.08 -40.03 14.95
C THR A 660 -6.05 -40.93 15.63
N GLY A 661 -5.31 -41.71 14.84
CA GLY A 661 -4.18 -42.51 15.33
C GLY A 661 -3.10 -41.64 15.96
N LEU A 662 -2.75 -40.50 15.33
CA LEU A 662 -1.77 -39.55 15.88
C LEU A 662 -2.26 -38.92 17.20
N ILE A 663 -3.55 -38.61 17.31
CA ILE A 663 -4.12 -38.03 18.54
C ILE A 663 -4.07 -39.05 19.70
N ARG A 664 -4.36 -40.33 19.42
CA ARG A 664 -4.41 -41.40 20.43
C ARG A 664 -3.05 -41.97 20.81
N SER A 665 -2.03 -41.76 19.97
CA SER A 665 -0.69 -42.30 20.22
C SER A 665 -0.07 -41.69 21.48
N LYS A 666 0.50 -42.55 22.34
CA LYS A 666 1.30 -42.10 23.49
C LYS A 666 2.64 -41.50 23.07
N ASP A 667 3.14 -41.90 21.91
CA ASP A 667 4.44 -41.46 21.38
C ASP A 667 4.35 -40.11 20.64
N SER A 668 3.13 -39.60 20.38
CA SER A 668 2.94 -38.32 19.71
C SER A 668 3.09 -37.14 20.66
N SER A 669 3.85 -36.14 20.22
CA SER A 669 4.01 -34.87 20.92
C SER A 669 2.71 -34.06 20.99
N LEU A 670 2.62 -33.15 21.95
CA LEU A 670 1.47 -32.25 22.11
C LEU A 670 1.20 -31.41 20.86
N TRP A 671 2.27 -31.01 20.16
CA TRP A 671 2.18 -30.29 18.90
C TRP A 671 1.54 -31.14 17.80
N GLU A 672 1.96 -32.41 17.64
CA GLU A 672 1.41 -33.33 16.64
C GLU A 672 -0.07 -33.60 16.89
N LYS A 673 -0.46 -33.85 18.14
CA LYS A 673 -1.87 -34.04 18.52
C LYS A 673 -2.71 -32.79 18.19
N THR A 674 -2.23 -31.62 18.58
CA THR A 674 -2.88 -30.32 18.30
C THR A 674 -3.02 -30.06 16.80
N TRP A 675 -1.95 -30.32 16.04
CA TRP A 675 -1.95 -30.21 14.60
C TRP A 675 -2.96 -31.18 13.96
N ALA A 676 -2.99 -32.44 14.40
CA ALA A 676 -3.89 -33.46 13.88
C ALA A 676 -5.36 -33.10 14.09
N VAL A 677 -5.72 -32.61 15.28
CA VAL A 677 -7.08 -32.10 15.56
C VAL A 677 -7.45 -30.94 14.64
N ARG A 678 -6.54 -29.98 14.44
CA ARG A 678 -6.77 -28.85 13.53
C ARG A 678 -6.98 -29.30 12.08
N ARG A 679 -6.24 -30.33 11.64
CA ARG A 679 -6.39 -30.94 10.31
C ARG A 679 -7.69 -31.72 10.18
N LEU A 680 -8.04 -32.51 11.19
CA LEU A 680 -9.29 -33.25 11.28
C LEU A 680 -10.50 -32.32 11.09
N GLY A 681 -10.44 -31.13 11.70
CA GLY A 681 -11.48 -30.12 11.55
C GLY A 681 -11.67 -29.52 10.16
N ARG A 682 -10.67 -29.62 9.27
CA ARG A 682 -10.79 -29.18 7.88
C ARG A 682 -11.46 -30.21 6.98
N LEU A 683 -11.59 -31.45 7.43
CA LEU A 683 -12.22 -32.50 6.65
C LEU A 683 -13.73 -32.30 6.59
N PRO A 684 -14.36 -32.61 5.45
CA PRO A 684 -15.81 -32.66 5.37
C PRO A 684 -16.41 -33.62 6.42
N GLY A 685 -17.53 -33.22 7.04
CA GLY A 685 -18.19 -34.02 8.08
C GLY A 685 -17.35 -34.19 9.35
N SER A 686 -16.45 -33.27 9.66
CA SER A 686 -15.55 -33.35 10.82
C SER A 686 -16.24 -33.23 12.18
N PHE A 687 -17.46 -32.70 12.24
CA PHE A 687 -18.18 -32.41 13.49
C PHE A 687 -18.16 -33.59 14.46
N ALA A 688 -18.74 -34.74 14.07
CA ALA A 688 -18.86 -35.92 14.94
C ALA A 688 -17.50 -36.42 15.45
N ARG A 689 -16.43 -36.25 14.66
CA ARG A 689 -15.07 -36.66 15.05
C ARG A 689 -14.42 -35.70 16.04
N LEU A 690 -14.78 -34.42 16.02
CA LEU A 690 -14.21 -33.40 16.88
C LEU A 690 -14.85 -33.38 18.27
N VAL A 691 -16.14 -33.72 18.39
CA VAL A 691 -16.87 -33.66 19.68
C VAL A 691 -16.18 -34.49 20.75
N GLY A 692 -15.67 -35.68 20.42
CA GLY A 692 -14.98 -36.54 21.38
C GLY A 692 -13.66 -35.97 21.93
N TYR A 693 -13.13 -34.88 21.35
CA TYR A 693 -11.88 -34.26 21.77
C TYR A 693 -12.09 -32.94 22.54
N THR A 694 -13.32 -32.47 22.75
CA THR A 694 -13.57 -31.19 23.43
C THR A 694 -13.26 -31.23 24.92
N ASP A 695 -13.34 -32.41 25.54
CA ASP A 695 -12.99 -32.68 26.94
C ASP A 695 -11.68 -33.48 27.09
N HIS A 696 -10.80 -33.38 26.09
CA HIS A 696 -9.51 -34.08 26.15
C HIS A 696 -8.68 -33.60 27.36
N ALA A 697 -8.00 -34.53 28.03
CA ALA A 697 -7.21 -34.25 29.23
C ALA A 697 -6.11 -33.20 28.98
N GLU A 698 -5.48 -33.23 27.80
CA GLU A 698 -4.55 -32.19 27.37
C GLU A 698 -5.30 -30.93 26.88
N LEU A 699 -5.15 -29.82 27.60
CA LEU A 699 -5.87 -28.57 27.34
C LEU A 699 -5.71 -28.04 25.89
N THR A 700 -4.51 -28.09 25.33
CA THR A 700 -4.23 -27.57 23.98
C THR A 700 -4.93 -28.38 22.89
N VAL A 701 -5.11 -29.69 23.09
CA VAL A 701 -5.87 -30.58 22.20
C VAL A 701 -7.36 -30.25 22.27
N ALA A 702 -7.89 -30.04 23.49
CA ALA A 702 -9.27 -29.60 23.69
C ALA A 702 -9.54 -28.24 23.02
N GLU A 703 -8.69 -27.24 23.24
CA GLU A 703 -8.81 -25.92 22.60
C GLU A 703 -8.65 -25.99 21.08
N ALA A 704 -7.81 -26.89 20.56
CA ALA A 704 -7.71 -27.14 19.13
C ALA A 704 -9.01 -27.71 18.55
N ALA A 705 -9.68 -28.60 19.26
CA ALA A 705 -10.97 -29.18 18.86
C ALA A 705 -12.07 -28.12 18.85
N LEU A 706 -12.16 -27.28 19.88
CA LEU A 706 -13.09 -26.15 19.93
C LEU A 706 -12.83 -25.13 18.80
N THR A 707 -11.56 -24.82 18.54
CA THR A 707 -11.16 -23.95 17.41
C THR A 707 -11.57 -24.55 16.06
N ALA A 708 -11.45 -25.86 15.92
CA ALA A 708 -11.83 -26.62 14.74
C ALA A 708 -13.36 -26.65 14.54
N LEU A 709 -14.14 -26.84 15.61
CA LEU A 709 -15.61 -26.75 15.59
C LEU A 709 -16.10 -25.36 15.15
N GLY A 710 -15.36 -24.30 15.48
CA GLY A 710 -15.55 -22.95 14.95
C GLY A 710 -15.42 -22.85 13.41
N ARG A 711 -15.05 -23.93 12.72
CA ARG A 711 -15.00 -24.09 11.26
C ARG A 711 -15.95 -25.15 10.70
N SER A 712 -16.69 -25.86 11.55
CA SER A 712 -17.62 -26.93 11.16
C SER A 712 -18.68 -26.50 10.15
N ALA A 713 -19.02 -27.39 9.20
CA ALA A 713 -20.16 -27.19 8.30
C ALA A 713 -21.50 -27.25 9.04
N ASP A 714 -21.58 -28.03 10.12
CA ASP A 714 -22.75 -28.18 10.99
C ASP A 714 -22.75 -27.05 12.03
N ALA A 715 -23.12 -25.85 11.59
CA ALA A 715 -22.94 -24.62 12.37
C ALA A 715 -23.72 -24.62 13.69
N GLU A 716 -24.99 -25.01 13.67
CA GLU A 716 -25.87 -25.01 14.85
C GLU A 716 -25.44 -26.06 15.87
N ALA A 717 -25.15 -27.29 15.42
CA ALA A 717 -24.62 -28.35 16.28
C ALA A 717 -23.26 -27.96 16.89
N ALA A 718 -22.39 -27.30 16.12
CA ALA A 718 -21.12 -26.78 16.62
C ALA A 718 -21.34 -25.68 17.67
N ILE A 719 -22.27 -24.76 17.49
CA ILE A 719 -22.61 -23.76 18.52
C ILE A 719 -23.15 -24.42 19.78
N GLY A 720 -24.00 -25.44 19.67
CA GLY A 720 -24.51 -26.18 20.82
C GLY A 720 -23.40 -26.84 21.67
N VAL A 721 -22.34 -27.33 21.04
CA VAL A 721 -21.16 -27.88 21.75
C VAL A 721 -20.30 -26.76 22.32
N LEU A 722 -19.97 -25.73 21.53
CA LEU A 722 -19.15 -24.60 21.98
C LEU A 722 -19.83 -23.84 23.13
N GLY A 723 -21.16 -23.77 23.12
CA GLY A 723 -22.00 -23.15 24.14
C GLY A 723 -21.74 -23.68 25.55
N ARG A 724 -21.36 -24.95 25.69
CA ARG A 724 -21.06 -25.57 27.00
C ARG A 724 -19.83 -24.97 27.68
N TYR A 725 -18.97 -24.27 26.92
CA TYR A 725 -17.68 -23.77 27.40
C TYR A 725 -17.64 -22.25 27.56
N VAL A 726 -18.74 -21.54 27.30
CA VAL A 726 -18.81 -20.06 27.32
C VAL A 726 -18.60 -19.47 28.72
N ASP A 727 -18.82 -20.24 29.77
CA ASP A 727 -18.60 -19.86 31.17
C ASP A 727 -17.29 -20.39 31.76
N SER A 728 -16.54 -21.18 30.98
CA SER A 728 -15.27 -21.78 31.41
C SER A 728 -14.05 -20.94 31.00
N ASP A 729 -12.86 -21.38 31.40
CA ASP A 729 -11.59 -20.82 30.92
C ASP A 729 -11.41 -20.98 29.39
N ARG A 730 -12.09 -21.97 28.79
CA ARG A 730 -12.08 -22.20 27.34
C ARG A 730 -12.98 -21.26 26.54
N ALA A 731 -13.69 -20.34 27.21
CA ALA A 731 -14.56 -19.35 26.58
C ALA A 731 -13.84 -18.54 25.48
N ARG A 732 -12.54 -18.22 25.67
CA ARG A 732 -11.72 -17.48 24.71
C ARG A 732 -11.70 -18.12 23.31
N VAL A 733 -11.79 -19.44 23.23
CA VAL A 733 -11.85 -20.19 21.97
C VAL A 733 -13.29 -20.43 21.56
N ALA A 734 -14.14 -20.83 22.51
CA ALA A 734 -15.53 -21.19 22.24
C ALA A 734 -16.34 -20.02 21.67
N VAL A 735 -16.25 -18.83 22.29
CA VAL A 735 -16.95 -17.61 21.86
C VAL A 735 -16.53 -17.21 20.45
N SER A 736 -15.24 -17.26 20.12
CA SER A 736 -14.74 -17.00 18.76
C SER A 736 -15.27 -18.02 17.74
N GLY A 737 -15.34 -19.29 18.13
CA GLY A 737 -15.96 -20.35 17.33
C GLY A 737 -17.45 -20.08 17.05
N ILE A 738 -18.20 -19.69 18.08
CA ILE A 738 -19.63 -19.33 17.98
C ILE A 738 -19.81 -18.13 17.05
N ALA A 739 -19.06 -17.05 17.25
CA ALA A 739 -19.10 -15.86 16.38
C ALA A 739 -18.84 -16.22 14.91
N SER A 740 -17.88 -17.10 14.64
CA SER A 740 -17.60 -17.60 13.29
C SER A 740 -18.79 -18.38 12.72
N ARG A 741 -19.43 -19.27 13.49
CA ARG A 741 -20.53 -20.13 13.04
C ARG A 741 -21.89 -19.45 12.98
N ALA A 742 -22.15 -18.45 13.81
CA ALA A 742 -23.36 -17.63 13.79
C ALA A 742 -23.68 -17.10 12.38
N ARG A 743 -22.64 -16.71 11.63
CA ARG A 743 -22.75 -16.21 10.24
C ARG A 743 -23.22 -17.26 9.21
N SER A 744 -23.24 -18.54 9.60
CA SER A 744 -23.72 -19.67 8.81
C SER A 744 -25.11 -20.16 9.27
N ILE A 745 -25.76 -19.48 10.21
CA ILE A 745 -27.12 -19.81 10.67
C ILE A 745 -28.10 -18.78 10.09
N ALA A 746 -29.31 -19.23 9.80
CA ALA A 746 -30.38 -18.38 9.30
C ALA A 746 -30.84 -17.40 10.41
N PRO A 747 -31.17 -16.14 10.09
CA PRO A 747 -31.52 -15.11 11.09
C PRO A 747 -32.66 -15.51 12.05
N ASP A 748 -33.66 -16.23 11.55
CA ASP A 748 -34.82 -16.73 12.31
C ASP A 748 -34.45 -17.76 13.40
N ARG A 749 -33.41 -18.56 13.16
CA ARG A 749 -32.90 -19.56 14.12
C ARG A 749 -31.74 -19.04 14.97
N LEU A 750 -31.13 -17.94 14.56
CA LEU A 750 -29.90 -17.44 15.16
C LEU A 750 -30.10 -16.98 16.62
N ALA A 751 -31.25 -16.41 16.96
CA ALA A 751 -31.56 -15.98 18.32
C ALA A 751 -31.42 -17.12 19.33
N GLY A 752 -32.10 -18.25 19.07
CA GLY A 752 -32.03 -19.44 19.91
C GLY A 752 -30.63 -20.09 19.92
N ALA A 753 -29.91 -20.03 18.80
CA ALA A 753 -28.54 -20.55 18.75
C ALA A 753 -27.57 -19.73 19.63
N LEU A 754 -27.82 -18.43 19.83
CA LEU A 754 -26.98 -17.54 20.63
C LEU A 754 -27.35 -17.48 22.12
N THR A 755 -28.45 -18.12 22.54
CA THR A 755 -28.89 -18.18 23.96
C THR A 755 -27.75 -18.51 24.94
N PRO A 756 -26.85 -19.48 24.69
CA PRO A 756 -25.73 -19.74 25.60
C PRO A 756 -24.82 -18.53 25.86
N LEU A 757 -24.66 -17.62 24.88
CA LEU A 757 -23.89 -16.39 25.10
C LEU A 757 -24.69 -15.34 25.87
N LEU A 758 -26.01 -15.25 25.62
CA LEU A 758 -26.88 -14.21 26.18
C LEU A 758 -27.25 -14.46 27.66
N ASP A 759 -27.26 -15.73 28.05
CA ASP A 759 -27.54 -16.15 29.43
C ASP A 759 -26.26 -16.38 30.25
N SER A 760 -25.09 -16.31 29.60
CA SER A 760 -23.80 -16.49 30.26
C SER A 760 -23.55 -15.39 31.32
N PRO A 761 -23.23 -15.75 32.58
CA PRO A 761 -22.77 -14.78 33.58
C PRO A 761 -21.42 -14.14 33.20
N LYS A 762 -20.66 -14.73 32.27
CA LYS A 762 -19.36 -14.22 31.85
C LYS A 762 -19.52 -13.03 30.90
N ILE A 763 -19.11 -11.85 31.38
CA ILE A 763 -19.17 -10.56 30.66
C ILE A 763 -18.65 -10.66 29.22
N THR A 764 -17.52 -11.34 28.99
CA THR A 764 -16.93 -11.45 27.63
C THR A 764 -17.82 -12.20 26.65
N SER A 765 -18.57 -13.19 27.12
CA SER A 765 -19.47 -14.02 26.30
C SER A 765 -20.75 -13.25 25.98
N LEU A 766 -21.35 -12.62 27.00
CA LEU A 766 -22.53 -11.75 26.84
C LEU A 766 -22.29 -10.59 25.86
N LYS A 767 -21.14 -9.91 25.97
CA LYS A 767 -20.75 -8.82 25.06
C LYS A 767 -20.71 -9.27 23.60
N GLU A 768 -20.18 -10.47 23.33
CA GLU A 768 -20.11 -10.98 21.96
C GLU A 768 -21.49 -11.41 21.46
N GLY A 769 -22.33 -11.99 22.30
CA GLY A 769 -23.73 -12.31 21.97
C GLY A 769 -24.51 -11.07 21.50
N VAL A 770 -24.43 -9.98 22.27
CA VAL A 770 -25.03 -8.67 21.93
C VAL A 770 -24.55 -8.17 20.56
N ARG A 771 -23.25 -8.19 20.31
CA ARG A 771 -22.67 -7.74 19.03
C ARG A 771 -23.12 -8.58 17.85
N LEU A 772 -23.22 -9.90 18.03
CA LEU A 772 -23.66 -10.83 16.99
C LEU A 772 -25.13 -10.65 16.64
N LEU A 773 -26.01 -10.43 17.63
CA LEU A 773 -27.43 -10.15 17.40
C LEU A 773 -27.62 -8.93 16.49
N ALA A 774 -26.99 -7.81 16.87
CA ALA A 774 -27.10 -6.56 16.11
C ALA A 774 -26.44 -6.67 14.73
N ALA A 775 -25.18 -7.12 14.65
CA ALA A 775 -24.43 -7.14 13.40
C ALA A 775 -24.99 -8.12 12.35
N LEU A 776 -25.76 -9.12 12.77
CA LEU A 776 -26.40 -10.11 11.88
C LEU A 776 -27.89 -9.85 11.68
N HIS A 777 -28.41 -8.72 12.16
CA HIS A 777 -29.81 -8.28 12.01
C HIS A 777 -30.80 -9.38 12.41
N VAL A 778 -30.61 -9.94 13.60
CA VAL A 778 -31.57 -10.91 14.15
C VAL A 778 -32.91 -10.19 14.37
N PRO A 779 -34.06 -10.74 13.95
CA PRO A 779 -35.35 -10.03 14.02
C PRO A 779 -35.73 -9.49 15.41
N GLN A 780 -35.32 -10.17 16.49
CA GLN A 780 -35.58 -9.77 17.88
C GLN A 780 -34.39 -9.04 18.54
N ALA A 781 -33.36 -8.65 17.77
CA ALA A 781 -32.11 -8.11 18.31
C ALA A 781 -32.33 -6.89 19.21
N LEU A 782 -33.12 -5.92 18.76
CA LEU A 782 -33.35 -4.68 19.51
C LEU A 782 -34.05 -4.96 20.85
N ALA A 783 -35.14 -5.73 20.84
CA ALA A 783 -35.88 -6.08 22.05
C ALA A 783 -34.98 -6.81 23.06
N THR A 784 -34.17 -7.78 22.60
CA THR A 784 -33.23 -8.51 23.46
C THR A 784 -32.12 -7.61 23.99
N ILE A 785 -31.56 -6.74 23.16
CA ILE A 785 -30.49 -5.81 23.56
C ILE A 785 -31.00 -4.78 24.56
N ARG A 786 -32.22 -4.26 24.37
CA ARG A 786 -32.88 -3.35 25.31
C ARG A 786 -33.13 -4.04 26.66
N ALA A 787 -33.66 -5.27 26.64
CA ALA A 787 -33.85 -6.05 27.86
C ALA A 787 -32.52 -6.29 28.62
N ILE A 788 -31.40 -6.46 27.91
CA ILE A 788 -30.06 -6.58 28.53
C ILE A 788 -29.60 -5.23 29.11
N TRP A 789 -29.85 -4.11 28.41
CA TRP A 789 -29.52 -2.76 28.88
C TRP A 789 -30.23 -2.41 30.19
N ASP A 790 -31.51 -2.74 30.29
CA ASP A 790 -32.37 -2.40 31.43
C ASP A 790 -32.18 -3.34 32.65
N ARG A 791 -31.30 -4.36 32.57
CA ARG A 791 -31.01 -5.26 33.71
C ARG A 791 -30.46 -4.46 34.90
N PRO A 792 -31.00 -4.64 36.12
CA PRO A 792 -30.44 -4.05 37.33
C PRO A 792 -28.96 -4.41 37.49
N ASN A 793 -28.12 -3.44 37.84
CA ASN A 793 -26.68 -3.62 38.06
C ASN A 793 -25.91 -4.23 36.87
N GLN A 794 -26.35 -4.00 35.63
CA GLN A 794 -25.67 -4.51 34.43
C GLN A 794 -24.22 -3.98 34.34
N HIS A 795 -23.26 -4.90 34.15
CA HIS A 795 -21.83 -4.56 34.09
C HIS A 795 -21.50 -3.55 32.97
N ARG A 796 -20.67 -2.54 33.29
CA ARG A 796 -20.29 -1.43 32.39
C ARG A 796 -19.80 -1.87 31.00
N ASP A 797 -19.00 -2.94 30.93
CA ASP A 797 -18.48 -3.42 29.65
C ASP A 797 -19.54 -4.06 28.76
N VAL A 798 -20.62 -4.58 29.34
CA VAL A 798 -21.79 -5.06 28.59
C VAL A 798 -22.58 -3.87 28.08
N LYS A 799 -22.82 -2.86 28.92
CA LYS A 799 -23.43 -1.58 28.51
C LYS A 799 -22.67 -0.94 27.34
N ARG A 800 -21.33 -0.88 27.41
CA ARG A 800 -20.50 -0.45 26.27
C ARG A 800 -20.71 -1.30 25.02
N ALA A 801 -20.78 -2.63 25.14
CA ALA A 801 -21.05 -3.48 23.99
C ALA A 801 -22.44 -3.24 23.38
N VAL A 802 -23.45 -2.91 24.20
CA VAL A 802 -24.78 -2.49 23.76
C VAL A 802 -24.72 -1.16 23.00
N VAL A 803 -24.07 -0.13 23.56
CA VAL A 803 -23.87 1.17 22.88
C VAL A 803 -23.17 0.99 21.53
N PHE A 804 -22.09 0.22 21.49
CA PHE A 804 -21.40 -0.10 20.25
C PHE A 804 -22.29 -0.83 19.24
N ALA A 805 -23.17 -1.72 19.73
CA ALA A 805 -24.09 -2.48 18.89
C ALA A 805 -25.23 -1.63 18.29
N CYS A 806 -25.60 -0.52 18.94
CA CYS A 806 -26.64 0.38 18.46
C CYS A 806 -26.39 0.91 17.04
N ARG A 807 -25.13 0.98 16.58
CA ARG A 807 -24.78 1.42 15.21
C ARG A 807 -25.42 0.61 14.08
N TRP A 808 -25.83 -0.63 14.35
CA TRP A 808 -26.56 -1.48 13.38
C TRP A 808 -28.08 -1.39 13.52
N LEU A 809 -28.56 -0.62 14.49
CA LEU A 809 -29.97 -0.53 14.89
C LEU A 809 -30.48 0.92 14.92
N LEU A 810 -29.72 1.89 14.38
CA LEU A 810 -30.06 3.33 14.42
C LEU A 810 -31.28 3.71 13.56
N ASP A 811 -31.85 2.75 12.84
CA ASP A 811 -33.14 2.90 12.16
C ASP A 811 -34.32 2.78 13.14
N HIS A 812 -34.05 2.44 14.41
CA HIS A 812 -35.02 2.35 15.51
C HIS A 812 -34.79 3.42 16.56
N ASP A 813 -35.85 4.09 17.01
CA ASP A 813 -35.76 5.15 18.03
C ASP A 813 -35.29 4.65 19.39
N GLU A 814 -35.56 3.39 19.75
CA GLU A 814 -35.12 2.79 21.01
C GLU A 814 -33.59 2.66 21.08
N ALA A 815 -32.91 2.47 19.94
CA ALA A 815 -31.45 2.47 19.90
C ALA A 815 -30.88 3.86 20.22
N TRP A 816 -31.57 4.93 19.79
CA TRP A 816 -31.20 6.29 20.14
C TRP A 816 -31.47 6.63 21.60
N GLN A 817 -32.55 6.09 22.19
CA GLN A 817 -32.79 6.20 23.63
C GLN A 817 -31.66 5.55 24.43
N ILE A 818 -31.18 4.37 24.03
CA ILE A 818 -30.02 3.72 24.65
C ILE A 818 -28.76 4.61 24.57
N LEU A 819 -28.51 5.24 23.42
CA LEU A 819 -27.38 6.16 23.27
C LEU A 819 -27.51 7.40 24.17
N ALA A 820 -28.72 7.96 24.30
CA ALA A 820 -28.99 9.09 25.20
C ALA A 820 -28.84 8.68 26.67
N ASP A 821 -29.40 7.54 27.09
CA ASP A 821 -29.26 7.01 28.45
C ASP A 821 -27.77 6.77 28.79
N ALA A 822 -26.98 6.33 27.81
CA ALA A 822 -25.56 6.07 27.99
C ALA A 822 -24.73 7.32 28.28
N THR A 823 -25.17 8.52 27.89
CA THR A 823 -24.42 9.77 28.14
C THR A 823 -24.37 10.12 29.63
N GLN A 824 -25.27 9.57 30.43
CA GLN A 824 -25.35 9.77 31.88
C GLN A 824 -24.27 9.00 32.67
N ASP A 825 -23.57 8.06 32.03
CA ASP A 825 -22.48 7.26 32.63
C ASP A 825 -21.18 7.44 31.82
N PRO A 826 -20.22 8.26 32.29
CA PRO A 826 -18.95 8.51 31.59
C PRO A 826 -18.16 7.25 31.26
N ALA A 827 -18.28 6.18 32.07
CA ALA A 827 -17.58 4.92 31.82
C ALA A 827 -18.14 4.15 30.62
N VAL A 828 -19.34 4.51 30.14
CA VAL A 828 -20.03 3.90 29.00
C VAL A 828 -20.10 4.85 27.80
N ALA A 829 -20.36 6.14 28.04
CA ALA A 829 -20.60 7.17 27.03
C ALA A 829 -19.50 7.27 25.96
N GLY A 830 -18.22 7.11 26.35
CA GLY A 830 -17.08 7.17 25.43
C GLY A 830 -17.15 6.16 24.28
N GLU A 831 -17.91 5.07 24.42
CA GLU A 831 -18.09 4.11 23.33
C GLU A 831 -18.91 4.67 22.15
N ALA A 832 -19.82 5.62 22.39
CA ALA A 832 -20.58 6.29 21.33
C ALA A 832 -19.66 7.16 20.44
N LEU A 833 -18.59 7.71 21.02
CA LEU A 833 -17.60 8.53 20.32
C LEU A 833 -16.75 7.75 19.30
N ASN A 834 -16.78 6.41 19.35
CA ASN A 834 -16.14 5.55 18.35
C ASN A 834 -16.92 5.49 17.01
N LEU A 835 -18.14 6.04 16.97
CA LEU A 835 -18.89 6.19 15.73
C LEU A 835 -18.40 7.44 15.01
N ALA A 836 -17.95 7.29 13.77
CA ALA A 836 -17.52 8.40 12.92
C ALA A 836 -18.63 8.76 11.91
N PRO A 837 -18.71 10.02 11.42
CA PRO A 837 -19.75 10.42 10.46
C PRO A 837 -19.77 9.54 9.21
N ALA A 838 -18.59 9.13 8.72
CA ALA A 838 -18.46 8.26 7.55
C ALA A 838 -19.11 6.87 7.72
N LEU A 839 -19.43 6.45 8.96
CA LEU A 839 -20.12 5.18 9.24
C LEU A 839 -21.65 5.31 9.29
N LEU A 840 -22.19 6.53 9.25
CA LEU A 840 -23.63 6.79 9.42
C LEU A 840 -24.26 7.38 8.17
N ALA A 841 -25.54 7.06 7.98
CA ALA A 841 -26.38 7.70 6.98
C ALA A 841 -26.54 9.19 7.29
N ILE A 842 -26.66 10.04 6.27
CA ILE A 842 -26.76 11.51 6.43
C ILE A 842 -27.85 11.92 7.45
N PRO A 843 -29.06 11.35 7.44
CA PRO A 843 -30.10 11.72 8.42
C PRO A 843 -29.70 11.47 9.87
N GLN A 844 -28.88 10.44 10.12
CA GLN A 844 -28.43 10.05 11.47
C GLN A 844 -27.27 10.91 11.98
N ARG A 845 -26.54 11.60 11.07
CA ARG A 845 -25.33 12.36 11.45
C ARG A 845 -25.62 13.56 12.33
N ARG A 846 -26.75 14.26 12.13
CA ARG A 846 -27.15 15.42 12.96
C ARG A 846 -27.43 15.01 14.40
N ARG A 847 -28.26 13.98 14.59
CA ARG A 847 -28.60 13.45 15.92
C ARG A 847 -27.37 12.92 16.67
N MET A 848 -26.44 12.28 15.96
CA MET A 848 -25.16 11.88 16.56
C MET A 848 -24.28 13.09 16.91
N ALA A 849 -24.20 14.09 16.04
CA ALA A 849 -23.42 15.30 16.30
C ALA A 849 -23.95 16.09 17.51
N GLU A 850 -25.28 16.12 17.72
CA GLU A 850 -25.92 16.67 18.92
C GLU A 850 -25.45 15.95 20.19
N LEU A 851 -25.44 14.60 20.20
CA LEU A 851 -24.93 13.80 21.32
C LEU A 851 -23.43 14.04 21.58
N VAL A 852 -22.61 14.13 20.52
CA VAL A 852 -21.18 14.45 20.67
C VAL A 852 -20.99 15.86 21.24
N ARG A 853 -21.79 16.83 20.79
CA ARG A 853 -21.78 18.21 21.33
C ARG A 853 -22.20 18.23 22.79
N GLU A 854 -23.22 17.47 23.19
CA GLU A 854 -23.67 17.37 24.58
C GLU A 854 -22.54 16.82 25.48
N MET A 855 -21.91 15.72 25.07
CA MET A 855 -20.77 15.14 25.80
C MET A 855 -19.58 16.09 25.88
N ALA A 856 -19.28 16.84 24.81
CA ALA A 856 -18.25 17.89 24.82
C ALA A 856 -18.61 19.07 25.73
N GLY A 857 -19.91 19.34 25.91
CA GLY A 857 -20.48 20.33 26.82
C GLY A 857 -20.62 19.89 28.28
N GLY A 858 -20.37 18.61 28.59
CA GLY A 858 -20.53 18.04 29.92
C GLY A 858 -19.51 18.51 30.96
N THR A 859 -19.75 18.12 32.21
CA THR A 859 -18.88 18.41 33.37
C THR A 859 -17.79 17.35 33.60
N ASP A 860 -17.94 16.15 33.03
CA ASP A 860 -16.89 15.11 33.10
C ASP A 860 -15.72 15.46 32.17
N VAL A 861 -14.57 15.76 32.76
CA VAL A 861 -13.38 16.25 32.04
C VAL A 861 -12.82 15.19 31.08
N GLN A 862 -12.86 13.91 31.43
CA GLN A 862 -12.31 12.87 30.57
C GLN A 862 -13.18 12.66 29.32
N LEU A 863 -14.49 12.50 29.52
CA LEU A 863 -15.45 12.32 28.43
C LEU A 863 -15.50 13.55 27.51
N ALA A 864 -15.55 14.76 28.07
CA ALA A 864 -15.55 15.98 27.28
C ALA A 864 -14.26 16.14 26.46
N THR A 865 -13.11 15.74 27.01
CA THR A 865 -11.83 15.71 26.27
C THR A 865 -11.90 14.76 25.07
N GLU A 866 -12.46 13.56 25.26
CA GLU A 866 -12.62 12.57 24.20
C GLU A 866 -13.62 13.05 23.12
N ALA A 867 -14.74 13.65 23.54
CA ALA A 867 -15.76 14.19 22.65
C ALA A 867 -15.22 15.35 21.80
N MET A 868 -14.49 16.29 22.40
CA MET A 868 -13.83 17.39 21.67
C MET A 868 -12.84 16.87 20.62
N ARG A 869 -12.11 15.78 20.90
CA ARG A 869 -11.15 15.20 19.95
C ARG A 869 -11.82 14.77 18.64
N VAL A 870 -13.07 14.32 18.70
CA VAL A 870 -13.82 13.85 17.51
C VAL A 870 -14.76 14.92 16.95
N LEU A 871 -15.05 16.00 17.69
CA LEU A 871 -16.03 17.03 17.31
C LEU A 871 -15.72 17.71 15.96
N SER A 872 -14.44 17.90 15.62
CA SER A 872 -14.07 18.45 14.30
C SER A 872 -14.52 17.58 13.13
N ALA A 873 -14.61 16.25 13.29
CA ALA A 873 -15.17 15.37 12.25
C ALA A 873 -16.69 15.56 12.11
N TRP A 874 -17.36 16.01 13.17
CA TRP A 874 -18.81 16.20 13.23
C TRP A 874 -19.26 17.63 12.89
N GLN A 875 -18.33 18.56 12.69
CA GLN A 875 -18.60 20.01 12.57
C GLN A 875 -19.71 20.39 11.57
N ARG A 876 -19.83 19.66 10.46
CA ARG A 876 -20.83 19.92 9.41
C ARG A 876 -22.26 19.68 9.89
N TRP A 877 -22.43 18.78 10.86
CA TRP A 877 -23.72 18.38 11.40
C TRP A 877 -23.92 18.84 12.85
N ALA A 878 -22.92 19.47 13.45
CA ALA A 878 -22.96 19.95 14.82
C ALA A 878 -23.99 21.10 14.97
N PRO A 879 -24.64 21.23 16.13
CA PRO A 879 -25.52 22.36 16.43
C PRO A 879 -24.84 23.72 16.21
N ALA A 880 -25.61 24.73 15.79
CA ALA A 880 -25.07 26.06 15.48
C ALA A 880 -24.38 26.74 16.68
N ASP A 881 -24.85 26.48 17.90
CA ASP A 881 -24.30 27.03 19.15
C ASP A 881 -23.03 26.30 19.65
N THR A 882 -22.52 25.32 18.90
CA THR A 882 -21.33 24.54 19.29
C THR A 882 -20.10 25.46 19.41
N GLY A 883 -19.95 26.43 18.52
CA GLY A 883 -18.88 27.42 18.58
C GLY A 883 -18.94 28.24 19.87
N ASP A 884 -20.11 28.78 20.20
CA ASP A 884 -20.34 29.53 21.46
C ASP A 884 -20.03 28.71 22.71
N MET A 885 -20.37 27.41 22.71
CA MET A 885 -20.01 26.49 23.78
C MET A 885 -18.48 26.39 23.94
N LEU A 886 -17.74 26.23 22.83
CA LEU A 886 -16.28 26.17 22.86
C LEU A 886 -15.66 27.50 23.33
N VAL A 887 -16.21 28.64 22.88
CA VAL A 887 -15.77 29.97 23.33
C VAL A 887 -15.99 30.15 24.84
N ARG A 888 -17.18 29.81 25.36
CA ARG A 888 -17.47 29.89 26.79
C ARG A 888 -16.49 29.06 27.61
N ARG A 889 -16.25 27.82 27.20
CA ARG A 889 -15.33 26.92 27.90
C ARG A 889 -13.88 27.39 27.84
N LEU A 890 -13.46 27.92 26.70
CA LEU A 890 -12.13 28.51 26.53
C LEU A 890 -11.96 29.77 27.40
N ALA A 891 -12.98 30.62 27.52
CA ALA A 891 -12.94 31.86 28.27
C ALA A 891 -13.20 31.68 29.79
N ASP A 892 -13.77 30.55 30.22
CA ASP A 892 -14.04 30.27 31.64
C ASP A 892 -12.72 30.04 32.41
N LEU A 893 -12.20 31.09 33.03
CA LEU A 893 -10.96 31.04 33.79
C LEU A 893 -11.06 30.15 35.04
N GLY A 894 -12.26 29.84 35.54
CA GLY A 894 -12.46 28.87 36.63
C GLY A 894 -12.09 27.44 36.24
N GLU A 895 -12.20 27.09 34.96
CA GLU A 895 -12.01 25.72 34.47
C GLU A 895 -10.55 25.41 34.05
N ALA A 896 -9.82 24.54 34.76
CA ALA A 896 -8.39 24.31 34.48
C ALA A 896 -8.08 23.36 33.30
N GLY A 897 -8.98 22.41 32.98
CA GLY A 897 -8.60 21.20 32.22
C GLY A 897 -8.87 21.18 30.71
N LEU A 898 -10.00 21.71 30.24
CA LEU A 898 -10.50 21.47 28.88
C LEU A 898 -10.16 22.56 27.85
N TRP A 899 -9.69 23.72 28.31
CA TRP A 899 -9.53 24.90 27.46
C TRP A 899 -8.56 24.69 26.28
N ARG A 900 -7.50 23.88 26.43
CA ARG A 900 -6.55 23.63 25.32
C ARG A 900 -7.21 22.88 24.17
N GLN A 901 -8.04 21.90 24.52
CA GLN A 901 -8.81 21.11 23.57
C GLN A 901 -9.86 22.01 22.91
N ALA A 902 -10.57 22.83 23.70
CA ALA A 902 -11.52 23.80 23.17
C ALA A 902 -10.86 24.75 22.16
N ALA A 903 -9.68 25.32 22.47
CA ALA A 903 -8.93 26.18 21.56
C ALA A 903 -8.56 25.46 20.23
N ARG A 904 -8.06 24.22 20.32
CA ARG A 904 -7.70 23.43 19.12
C ARG A 904 -8.91 23.12 18.24
N VAL A 905 -10.04 22.76 18.85
CA VAL A 905 -11.28 22.45 18.10
C VAL A 905 -11.90 23.72 17.51
N LEU A 906 -11.87 24.83 18.26
CA LEU A 906 -12.39 26.12 17.82
C LEU A 906 -11.64 26.62 16.57
N VAL A 907 -10.32 26.49 16.53
CA VAL A 907 -9.50 26.82 15.35
C VAL A 907 -9.71 25.82 14.21
N GLY A 908 -10.17 24.61 14.52
CA GLY A 908 -10.41 23.54 13.56
C GLY A 908 -11.69 23.74 12.75
N GLY A 909 -11.55 23.78 11.42
CA GLY A 909 -12.65 23.65 10.47
C GLY A 909 -13.74 24.73 10.59
N ALA A 910 -15.00 24.37 10.86
CA ALA A 910 -16.14 25.30 10.74
C ALA A 910 -16.34 26.22 11.96
N PHE A 911 -15.86 25.85 13.16
CA PHE A 911 -16.08 26.61 14.39
C PHE A 911 -15.24 27.89 14.48
N ARG A 912 -14.28 28.05 13.57
CA ARG A 912 -13.34 29.17 13.53
C ARG A 912 -13.97 30.55 13.41
N ALA A 913 -15.21 30.63 12.94
CA ALA A 913 -15.95 31.89 12.88
C ALA A 913 -16.09 32.55 14.27
N GLU A 914 -16.06 31.75 15.33
CA GLU A 914 -16.19 32.21 16.73
C GLU A 914 -14.84 32.54 17.40
N VAL A 915 -13.72 32.39 16.70
CA VAL A 915 -12.38 32.72 17.24
C VAL A 915 -12.26 34.19 17.64
N PRO A 916 -12.72 35.20 16.86
CA PRO A 916 -12.67 36.59 17.28
C PRO A 916 -13.40 36.84 18.62
N ALA A 917 -14.57 36.24 18.82
CA ALA A 917 -15.30 36.34 20.08
C ALA A 917 -14.53 35.74 21.27
N ALA A 918 -13.79 34.64 21.07
CA ALA A 918 -12.89 34.09 22.08
C ALA A 918 -11.72 35.01 22.41
N VAL A 919 -11.14 35.66 21.39
CA VAL A 919 -10.07 36.63 21.56
C VAL A 919 -10.56 37.81 22.41
N ASP A 920 -11.71 38.40 22.08
CA ASP A 920 -12.26 39.53 22.83
C ASP A 920 -12.55 39.18 24.29
N ARG A 921 -13.14 38.01 24.56
CA ARG A 921 -13.41 37.56 25.94
C ARG A 921 -12.13 37.32 26.74
N LEU A 922 -11.08 36.76 26.13
CA LEU A 922 -9.81 36.52 26.81
C LEU A 922 -9.00 37.80 27.03
N LEU A 923 -9.05 38.76 26.10
CA LEU A 923 -8.46 40.10 26.29
C LEU A 923 -9.15 40.84 27.44
N ALA A 924 -10.49 40.82 27.49
CA ALA A 924 -11.25 41.45 28.56
C ALA A 924 -10.98 40.84 29.95
N ALA A 925 -10.46 39.61 30.00
CA ALA A 925 -10.13 38.90 31.23
C ALA A 925 -8.62 38.85 31.53
N GLU A 926 -7.79 39.61 30.81
CA GLU A 926 -6.31 39.55 30.93
C GLU A 926 -5.81 39.87 32.35
N ASP A 927 -6.45 40.84 33.01
CA ASP A 927 -6.09 41.30 34.36
C ASP A 927 -6.68 40.44 35.49
N VAL A 928 -7.41 39.36 35.17
CA VAL A 928 -8.01 38.49 36.19
C VAL A 928 -6.94 37.64 36.86
N VAL A 929 -6.72 37.90 38.15
CA VAL A 929 -5.78 37.15 39.00
C VAL A 929 -6.49 36.00 39.71
N LEU A 930 -5.96 34.78 39.55
CA LEU A 930 -6.46 33.59 40.23
C LEU A 930 -5.35 32.97 41.10
N PRO A 931 -5.60 32.65 42.39
CA PRO A 931 -4.60 32.03 43.26
C PRO A 931 -3.99 30.76 42.66
N GLY A 932 -2.66 30.65 42.71
CA GLY A 932 -1.92 29.49 42.19
C GLY A 932 -1.93 29.32 40.67
N ARG A 933 -2.42 30.31 39.91
CA ARG A 933 -2.49 30.28 38.44
C ARG A 933 -1.94 31.57 37.83
N ASP A 934 -0.79 31.46 37.20
CA ASP A 934 -0.08 32.60 36.60
C ASP A 934 -0.67 32.97 35.22
N LEU A 935 -1.20 34.19 35.09
CA LEU A 935 -1.70 34.79 33.84
C LEU A 935 -2.59 33.85 32.99
N PRO A 936 -3.67 33.27 33.56
CA PRO A 936 -4.43 32.22 32.90
C PRO A 936 -5.07 32.67 31.58
N ALA A 937 -5.64 33.88 31.49
CA ALA A 937 -6.18 34.41 30.24
C ALA A 937 -5.11 34.54 29.15
N ARG A 938 -3.92 35.04 29.51
CA ARG A 938 -2.77 35.19 28.61
C ARG A 938 -2.29 33.85 28.07
N GLN A 939 -2.15 32.83 28.92
CA GLN A 939 -1.73 31.50 28.45
C GLN A 939 -2.72 30.88 27.46
N ARG A 940 -4.03 31.07 27.70
CA ARG A 940 -5.10 30.57 26.82
C ARG A 940 -5.12 31.28 25.48
N LEU A 941 -5.03 32.61 25.50
CA LEU A 941 -5.02 33.42 24.29
C LEU A 941 -3.78 33.10 23.44
N SER A 942 -2.59 33.05 24.03
CA SER A 942 -1.36 32.64 23.31
C SER A 942 -1.53 31.28 22.61
N THR A 943 -2.05 30.27 23.31
CA THR A 943 -2.26 28.93 22.74
C THR A 943 -3.27 28.92 21.59
N LEU A 944 -4.34 29.72 21.70
CA LEU A 944 -5.34 29.89 20.64
C LEU A 944 -4.70 30.51 19.39
N LEU A 945 -3.90 31.57 19.57
CA LEU A 945 -3.24 32.29 18.48
C LEU A 945 -2.17 31.44 17.78
N GLU A 946 -1.36 30.68 18.53
CA GLU A 946 -0.40 29.71 17.96
C GLU A 946 -1.11 28.63 17.14
N SER A 947 -2.25 28.14 17.63
CA SER A 947 -3.04 27.15 16.91
C SER A 947 -3.61 27.74 15.61
N LEU A 948 -4.11 28.98 15.66
CA LEU A 948 -4.64 29.71 14.51
C LEU A 948 -3.57 29.96 13.44
N GLU A 949 -2.36 30.36 13.86
CA GLU A 949 -1.22 30.54 12.95
C GLU A 949 -0.89 29.24 12.19
N GLN A 950 -0.83 28.12 12.91
CA GLN A 950 -0.57 26.80 12.32
C GLN A 950 -1.68 26.32 11.39
N ALA A 951 -2.94 26.74 11.64
CA ALA A 951 -4.07 26.43 10.79
C ALA A 951 -4.08 27.32 9.52
N ALA A 952 -3.79 28.61 9.66
CA ALA A 952 -3.68 29.57 8.56
C ALA A 952 -2.65 29.14 7.50
N ALA A 953 -1.53 28.55 7.94
CA ALA A 953 -0.53 27.99 7.02
C ALA A 953 -1.07 26.87 6.09
N ARG A 954 -2.23 26.26 6.41
CA ARG A 954 -2.79 25.12 5.69
C ARG A 954 -4.16 25.39 5.07
N SER A 955 -4.90 26.36 5.62
CA SER A 955 -6.30 26.65 5.31
C SER A 955 -6.51 28.11 4.92
N GLU A 956 -7.24 28.32 3.83
CA GLU A 956 -7.63 29.66 3.39
C GLU A 956 -8.62 30.30 4.35
N ALA A 957 -9.55 29.45 4.79
CA ALA A 957 -10.48 29.75 5.82
C ALA A 957 -9.73 30.27 7.08
N ALA A 958 -8.81 29.49 7.64
CA ALA A 958 -8.09 29.92 8.83
C ALA A 958 -7.29 31.22 8.61
N ARG A 959 -6.78 31.47 7.39
CA ARG A 959 -6.14 32.75 7.02
C ARG A 959 -7.08 33.94 7.13
N ALA A 960 -8.31 33.85 6.61
CA ALA A 960 -9.30 34.93 6.75
C ALA A 960 -9.59 35.27 8.22
N THR A 961 -9.69 34.23 9.08
CA THR A 961 -9.88 34.42 10.52
C THR A 961 -8.64 35.03 11.17
N ALA A 962 -7.44 34.62 10.77
CA ALA A 962 -6.18 35.19 11.25
C ALA A 962 -6.05 36.69 10.93
N VAL A 963 -6.57 37.16 9.79
CA VAL A 963 -6.60 38.59 9.43
C VAL A 963 -7.41 39.39 10.44
N ALA A 964 -8.67 39.01 10.64
CA ALA A 964 -9.58 39.69 11.56
C ALA A 964 -9.02 39.72 12.99
N VAL A 965 -8.40 38.62 13.43
CA VAL A 965 -7.76 38.54 14.74
C VAL A 965 -6.51 39.41 14.82
N ALA A 966 -5.67 39.44 13.79
CA ALA A 966 -4.48 40.28 13.77
C ALA A 966 -4.81 41.78 13.79
N GLU A 967 -5.83 42.20 13.04
CA GLU A 967 -6.36 43.58 13.08
C GLU A 967 -6.83 43.94 14.47
N ARG A 968 -7.61 43.06 15.13
CA ARG A 968 -8.06 43.26 16.50
C ARG A 968 -6.90 43.38 17.50
N LEU A 969 -5.84 42.59 17.34
CA LEU A 969 -4.66 42.61 18.21
C LEU A 969 -3.69 43.76 17.91
N SER A 970 -3.81 44.44 16.77
CA SER A 970 -2.88 45.50 16.37
C SER A 970 -2.81 46.68 17.36
N GLY A 971 -3.95 46.98 18.01
CA GLY A 971 -4.05 47.99 19.06
C GLY A 971 -3.47 47.58 20.42
N GLU A 972 -3.24 46.28 20.64
CA GLU A 972 -2.85 45.72 21.93
C GLU A 972 -1.33 45.54 22.01
N THR A 973 -0.63 46.48 22.67
CA THR A 973 0.85 46.53 22.67
C THR A 973 1.52 45.22 23.12
N GLN A 974 0.93 44.52 24.09
CA GLN A 974 1.45 43.26 24.66
C GLN A 974 1.20 42.01 23.81
N TRP A 975 0.44 42.14 22.70
CA TRP A 975 0.04 41.07 21.80
C TRP A 975 0.55 41.24 20.36
N ARG A 976 1.27 42.32 20.06
CA ARG A 976 1.82 42.62 18.73
C ARG A 976 2.62 41.48 18.11
N ARG A 977 3.30 40.66 18.92
CA ARG A 977 4.04 39.47 18.44
C ARG A 977 3.13 38.52 17.68
N PHE A 978 1.98 38.18 18.26
CA PHE A 978 1.02 37.28 17.62
C PHE A 978 0.31 37.95 16.43
N ALA A 979 0.05 39.26 16.50
CA ALA A 979 -0.49 39.99 15.35
C ALA A 979 0.48 39.91 14.15
N ILE A 980 1.79 40.06 14.38
CA ILE A 980 2.84 39.87 13.36
C ILE A 980 2.80 38.45 12.79
N ASP A 981 2.81 37.42 13.65
CA ASP A 981 2.81 36.02 13.22
C ASP A 981 1.58 35.68 12.35
N LEU A 982 0.40 36.20 12.73
CA LEU A 982 -0.86 36.02 12.00
C LEU A 982 -0.90 36.80 10.68
N LEU A 983 -0.34 38.01 10.60
CA LEU A 983 -0.19 38.76 9.34
C LEU A 983 0.74 38.02 8.37
N LEU A 984 1.89 37.55 8.86
CA LEU A 984 2.82 36.75 8.06
C LEU A 984 2.24 35.38 7.66
N ALA A 985 1.24 34.86 8.37
CA ALA A 985 0.49 33.68 7.98
C ALA A 985 -0.36 33.86 6.72
N GLN A 986 -0.61 35.09 6.28
CA GLN A 986 -1.42 35.40 5.10
C GLN A 986 -0.63 35.40 3.79
N ILE A 987 0.70 35.36 3.86
CA ILE A 987 1.56 35.51 2.69
C ILE A 987 1.21 34.44 1.63
N ARG A 988 0.88 34.93 0.43
CA ARG A 988 0.66 34.12 -0.76
C ARG A 988 1.64 34.57 -1.81
N TRP A 989 2.80 33.92 -1.86
CA TRP A 989 3.88 34.38 -2.72
C TRP A 989 3.50 34.58 -4.20
N ALA A 990 2.54 33.81 -4.72
CA ALA A 990 1.99 34.00 -6.07
C ALA A 990 1.22 35.32 -6.29
N ASP A 991 0.71 35.94 -5.22
CA ASP A 991 0.13 37.29 -5.21
C ASP A 991 1.13 38.24 -4.54
N THR A 992 1.97 38.86 -5.36
CA THR A 992 3.04 39.76 -4.92
C THR A 992 2.49 40.93 -4.11
N ALA A 993 1.44 41.59 -4.60
CA ALA A 993 0.84 42.75 -3.96
C ALA A 993 0.22 42.40 -2.60
N SER A 994 -0.47 41.27 -2.48
CA SER A 994 -0.98 40.81 -1.18
C SER A 994 0.15 40.42 -0.22
N SER A 995 1.21 39.79 -0.72
CA SER A 995 2.36 39.38 0.11
C SER A 995 3.13 40.57 0.65
N VAL A 996 3.42 41.55 -0.20
CA VAL A 996 4.08 42.80 0.20
C VAL A 996 3.25 43.52 1.27
N ARG A 997 1.93 43.67 1.06
CA ARG A 997 1.05 44.30 2.04
C ARG A 997 1.04 43.58 3.38
N ALA A 998 0.94 42.26 3.39
CA ALA A 998 0.96 41.47 4.62
C ALA A 998 2.28 41.65 5.39
N ILE A 999 3.42 41.67 4.67
CA ILE A 999 4.74 41.89 5.27
C ILE A 999 4.87 43.32 5.80
N GLN A 1000 4.43 44.34 5.05
CA GLN A 1000 4.46 45.74 5.49
C GLN A 1000 3.57 45.98 6.72
N GLN A 1001 2.36 45.41 6.73
CA GLN A 1001 1.47 45.46 7.89
C GLN A 1001 2.12 44.83 9.13
N ALA A 1002 2.75 43.66 8.96
CA ALA A 1002 3.48 43.01 10.04
C ALA A 1002 4.66 43.87 10.54
N CYS A 1003 5.44 44.45 9.63
CA CYS A 1003 6.56 45.32 9.97
C CYS A 1003 6.12 46.62 10.67
N GLY A 1004 4.98 47.20 10.27
CA GLY A 1004 4.41 48.39 10.91
C GLY A 1004 4.06 48.20 12.39
N LEU A 1005 3.83 46.96 12.84
CA LEU A 1005 3.61 46.60 14.24
C LEU A 1005 4.91 46.34 15.02
N ALA A 1006 6.04 46.16 14.34
CA ALA A 1006 7.32 45.84 14.96
C ALA A 1006 7.99 47.12 15.52
N ARG A 1007 8.01 47.25 16.85
CA ARG A 1007 8.60 48.41 17.57
C ARG A 1007 9.63 47.96 18.60
N GLY A 1008 10.60 48.83 18.90
CA GLY A 1008 11.61 48.58 19.93
C GLY A 1008 12.43 47.30 19.65
N ALA A 1009 12.54 46.43 20.65
CA ALA A 1009 13.28 45.16 20.55
C ALA A 1009 12.71 44.17 19.51
N MET A 1010 11.49 44.39 19.01
CA MET A 1010 10.84 43.48 18.06
C MET A 1010 11.11 43.81 16.58
N VAL A 1011 11.86 44.86 16.26
CA VAL A 1011 12.09 45.31 14.87
C VAL A 1011 12.63 44.21 13.96
N VAL A 1012 13.41 43.26 14.48
CA VAL A 1012 13.97 42.12 13.72
C VAL A 1012 13.01 40.93 13.61
N TYR A 1013 11.97 40.86 14.44
CA TYR A 1013 11.11 39.68 14.58
C TYR A 1013 10.40 39.27 13.28
N PRO A 1014 9.79 40.18 12.49
CA PRO A 1014 9.19 39.80 11.20
C PRO A 1014 10.18 39.13 10.25
N ALA A 1015 11.43 39.60 10.21
CA ALA A 1015 12.48 39.07 9.35
C ALA A 1015 12.86 37.62 9.73
N GLU A 1016 12.97 37.32 11.04
CA GLU A 1016 13.25 35.95 11.52
C GLU A 1016 12.12 34.96 11.20
N GLN A 1017 10.87 35.41 11.34
CA GLN A 1017 9.72 34.57 10.99
C GLN A 1017 9.64 34.33 9.48
N LEU A 1018 9.93 35.37 8.68
CA LEU A 1018 9.96 35.26 7.23
C LEU A 1018 11.05 34.28 6.76
N ARG A 1019 12.25 34.36 7.35
CA ARG A 1019 13.36 33.42 7.11
C ARG A 1019 12.92 31.96 7.31
N THR A 1020 12.25 31.68 8.43
CA THR A 1020 11.75 30.34 8.76
C THR A 1020 10.69 29.85 7.76
N ARG A 1021 9.80 30.73 7.32
CA ARG A 1021 8.74 30.42 6.34
C ARG A 1021 9.32 30.16 4.94
N LEU A 1022 10.23 31.02 4.48
CA LEU A 1022 10.87 30.91 3.17
C LEU A 1022 11.65 29.60 2.97
N ALA A 1023 12.30 29.10 4.01
CA ALA A 1023 12.97 27.80 3.97
C ALA A 1023 12.03 26.64 3.59
N ARG A 1024 10.72 26.80 3.80
CA ARG A 1024 9.69 25.80 3.48
C ARG A 1024 8.99 26.05 2.14
N THR A 1025 8.84 27.31 1.72
CA THR A 1025 8.01 27.69 0.57
C THR A 1025 8.79 28.12 -0.67
N GLY A 1026 10.09 28.43 -0.55
CA GLY A 1026 10.88 29.00 -1.65
C GLY A 1026 10.98 28.12 -2.90
N GLN A 1027 10.73 26.81 -2.78
CA GLN A 1027 10.78 25.85 -3.90
C GLN A 1027 9.57 25.92 -4.85
N MET A 1028 8.53 26.66 -4.49
CA MET A 1028 7.21 26.60 -5.13
C MET A 1028 6.83 27.88 -5.88
N VAL A 1029 7.74 28.86 -5.93
CA VAL A 1029 7.50 30.19 -6.50
C VAL A 1029 8.68 30.51 -7.41
N ASP A 1030 8.42 31.17 -8.53
CA ASP A 1030 9.47 31.58 -9.47
C ASP A 1030 10.30 32.76 -8.92
N ALA A 1031 11.48 32.95 -9.51
CA ALA A 1031 12.44 33.96 -9.08
C ALA A 1031 11.97 35.40 -9.37
N ASP A 1032 11.18 35.64 -10.41
CA ASP A 1032 10.75 36.99 -10.80
C ASP A 1032 9.68 37.53 -9.85
N THR A 1033 8.73 36.67 -9.47
CA THR A 1033 7.76 36.93 -8.41
C THR A 1033 8.47 37.31 -7.11
N MET A 1034 9.44 36.50 -6.68
CA MET A 1034 10.20 36.77 -5.45
C MET A 1034 11.06 38.04 -5.54
N THR A 1035 11.66 38.30 -6.70
CA THR A 1035 12.42 39.53 -6.96
C THR A 1035 11.54 40.78 -6.88
N THR A 1036 10.31 40.68 -7.39
CA THR A 1036 9.33 41.77 -7.33
C THR A 1036 8.97 42.09 -5.89
N VAL A 1037 8.64 41.07 -5.08
CA VAL A 1037 8.36 41.25 -3.65
C VAL A 1037 9.58 41.84 -2.92
N ALA A 1038 10.80 41.36 -3.21
CA ALA A 1038 12.02 41.91 -2.63
C ALA A 1038 12.20 43.40 -2.94
N ARG A 1039 12.04 43.76 -4.23
CA ARG A 1039 12.22 45.12 -4.72
C ARG A 1039 11.23 46.07 -4.05
N ASP A 1040 9.96 45.71 -4.00
CA ASP A 1040 8.91 46.55 -3.41
C ASP A 1040 9.15 46.77 -1.92
N LEU A 1041 9.55 45.73 -1.17
CA LEU A 1041 9.90 45.85 0.25
C LEU A 1041 11.17 46.67 0.50
N SER A 1042 12.11 46.69 -0.45
CA SER A 1042 13.34 47.48 -0.37
C SER A 1042 13.16 48.98 -0.65
N THR A 1043 11.96 49.44 -1.02
CA THR A 1043 11.68 50.86 -1.28
C THR A 1043 11.28 51.67 -0.04
N ASP A 1044 10.87 50.98 1.03
CA ASP A 1044 10.40 51.59 2.28
C ASP A 1044 11.57 52.00 3.20
N VAL A 1045 11.37 53.06 3.99
CA VAL A 1045 12.40 53.66 4.87
C VAL A 1045 12.40 53.03 6.27
N ASP A 1046 11.36 52.28 6.63
CA ASP A 1046 11.24 51.63 7.94
C ASP A 1046 12.23 50.46 8.12
N SER A 1047 12.89 50.44 9.28
CA SER A 1047 13.92 49.44 9.62
C SER A 1047 13.39 48.00 9.62
N ALA A 1048 12.14 47.76 10.03
CA ALA A 1048 11.60 46.40 10.10
C ALA A 1048 11.29 45.86 8.70
N THR A 1049 10.69 46.68 7.83
CA THR A 1049 10.44 46.33 6.41
C THR A 1049 11.75 46.06 5.68
N ALA A 1050 12.77 46.91 5.89
CA ALA A 1050 14.10 46.72 5.33
C ALA A 1050 14.75 45.41 5.79
N LEU A 1051 14.69 45.06 7.08
CA LEU A 1051 15.21 43.77 7.57
C LEU A 1051 14.44 42.57 7.00
N ALA A 1052 13.12 42.67 6.83
CA ALA A 1052 12.32 41.63 6.20
C ALA A 1052 12.70 41.44 4.71
N ALA A 1053 12.91 42.54 3.98
CA ALA A 1053 13.43 42.52 2.62
C ALA A 1053 14.80 41.82 2.57
N LEU A 1054 15.70 42.14 3.51
CA LEU A 1054 17.02 41.53 3.60
C LEU A 1054 16.96 40.01 3.84
N ALA A 1055 16.09 39.55 4.75
CA ALA A 1055 15.89 38.12 5.00
C ALA A 1055 15.40 37.38 3.75
N LEU A 1056 14.50 38.00 2.99
CA LEU A 1056 14.02 37.48 1.71
C LEU A 1056 15.15 37.44 0.68
N ILE A 1057 15.91 38.53 0.51
CA ILE A 1057 17.07 38.59 -0.40
C ILE A 1057 18.09 37.50 -0.07
N ALA A 1058 18.41 37.28 1.20
CA ALA A 1058 19.38 36.25 1.60
C ALA A 1058 18.88 34.83 1.27
N GLN A 1059 17.64 34.51 1.62
CA GLN A 1059 17.06 33.19 1.35
C GLN A 1059 16.88 32.94 -0.14
N CYS A 1060 16.38 33.92 -0.89
CA CYS A 1060 16.17 33.82 -2.32
C CYS A 1060 17.50 33.83 -3.09
N GLY A 1061 18.50 34.61 -2.69
CA GLY A 1061 19.85 34.55 -3.25
C GLY A 1061 20.50 33.18 -3.06
N ASN A 1062 20.36 32.57 -1.87
CA ASN A 1062 20.84 31.21 -1.63
C ASN A 1062 20.01 30.15 -2.39
N HIS A 1063 18.71 30.38 -2.55
CA HIS A 1063 17.81 29.43 -3.20
C HIS A 1063 17.89 29.47 -4.73
N PHE A 1064 17.73 30.63 -5.36
CA PHE A 1064 17.75 30.81 -6.82
C PHE A 1064 19.15 31.03 -7.37
N GLY A 1065 20.12 31.34 -6.50
CA GLY A 1065 21.47 31.74 -6.87
C GLY A 1065 21.66 33.25 -6.80
N TRP A 1066 22.87 33.69 -6.49
CA TRP A 1066 23.25 35.10 -6.36
C TRP A 1066 23.43 35.75 -7.74
N THR A 1067 22.32 35.97 -8.45
CA THR A 1067 22.27 36.68 -9.74
C THR A 1067 22.58 38.18 -9.56
N PRO A 1068 22.93 38.92 -10.64
CA PRO A 1068 23.16 40.37 -10.55
C PRO A 1068 22.01 41.12 -9.85
N THR A 1069 20.77 40.71 -10.10
CA THR A 1069 19.58 41.31 -9.48
C THR A 1069 19.57 41.13 -7.96
N TRP A 1070 19.85 39.93 -7.45
CA TRP A 1070 19.94 39.68 -6.00
C TRP A 1070 21.15 40.37 -5.36
N VAL A 1071 22.27 40.41 -6.07
CA VAL A 1071 23.50 41.10 -5.62
C VAL A 1071 23.27 42.61 -5.54
N GLU A 1072 22.59 43.21 -6.52
CA GLU A 1072 22.25 44.64 -6.52
C GLU A 1072 21.28 44.98 -5.38
N LEU A 1073 20.27 44.14 -5.16
CA LEU A 1073 19.37 44.28 -4.01
C LEU A 1073 20.14 44.21 -2.69
N LEU A 1074 21.04 43.24 -2.51
CA LEU A 1074 21.89 43.15 -1.31
C LEU A 1074 22.83 44.36 -1.17
N ALA A 1075 23.42 44.84 -2.27
CA ALA A 1075 24.29 46.02 -2.28
C ALA A 1075 23.54 47.27 -1.82
N ARG A 1076 22.28 47.46 -2.26
CA ARG A 1076 21.39 48.53 -1.76
C ARG A 1076 21.14 48.41 -0.26
N MET A 1077 20.98 47.19 0.26
CA MET A 1077 20.80 46.99 1.71
C MET A 1077 22.08 47.28 2.52
N ARG A 1078 23.26 47.03 1.96
CA ARG A 1078 24.57 47.36 2.59
C ARG A 1078 24.81 48.86 2.70
N THR A 1079 24.22 49.67 1.84
CA THR A 1079 24.31 51.15 1.88
C THR A 1079 23.06 51.81 2.48
N HIS A 1080 22.14 51.03 3.04
CA HIS A 1080 20.88 51.52 3.58
C HIS A 1080 21.06 52.59 4.68
N GLY A 1081 20.16 53.57 4.79
CA GLY A 1081 20.30 54.69 5.74
C GLY A 1081 20.33 54.26 7.22
N GLN A 1082 19.66 53.15 7.55
CA GLN A 1082 19.59 52.59 8.91
C GLN A 1082 20.78 51.69 9.23
N SER A 1083 21.50 51.96 10.33
CA SER A 1083 22.73 51.23 10.72
C SER A 1083 22.51 49.73 10.93
N ASN A 1084 21.42 49.34 11.60
CA ASN A 1084 21.12 47.94 11.89
C ASN A 1084 20.92 47.10 10.61
N VAL A 1085 20.31 47.68 9.57
CA VAL A 1085 20.13 47.03 8.27
C VAL A 1085 21.48 46.80 7.60
N ARG A 1086 22.37 47.81 7.60
CA ARG A 1086 23.71 47.68 7.00
C ARG A 1086 24.52 46.57 7.68
N VAL A 1087 24.55 46.55 9.01
CA VAL A 1087 25.29 45.53 9.78
C VAL A 1087 24.81 44.12 9.40
N MET A 1088 23.50 43.88 9.41
CA MET A 1088 22.94 42.58 9.02
C MET A 1088 23.20 42.23 7.54
N ALA A 1089 23.20 43.23 6.65
CA ALA A 1089 23.49 43.01 5.23
C ALA A 1089 24.97 42.67 4.96
N HIS A 1090 25.88 43.06 5.86
CA HIS A 1090 27.29 42.70 5.81
C HIS A 1090 27.60 41.29 6.34
N GLU A 1091 26.68 40.68 7.09
CA GLU A 1091 26.77 39.26 7.52
C GLU A 1091 26.30 38.27 6.44
N ILE A 1092 25.78 38.76 5.32
CA ILE A 1092 25.32 37.93 4.20
C ILE A 1092 26.41 37.90 3.13
N PHE A 1093 26.95 36.70 2.90
CA PHE A 1093 27.99 36.45 1.90
C PHE A 1093 27.38 35.80 0.66
N THR A 1094 27.69 36.36 -0.51
CA THR A 1094 27.24 35.83 -1.80
C THR A 1094 28.13 34.70 -2.33
N VAL A 1095 29.35 34.61 -1.78
CA VAL A 1095 30.38 33.60 -2.04
C VAL A 1095 31.09 33.36 -0.70
N ALA A 1096 31.32 32.09 -0.34
CA ALA A 1096 32.10 31.76 0.85
C ALA A 1096 33.60 31.93 0.55
N GLU A 1097 34.34 32.55 1.47
CA GLU A 1097 35.81 32.65 1.41
C GLU A 1097 36.51 31.40 1.94
#